data_AF-A0A948D0X0-F1
#
_entry.id   AF-A0A948D0X0-F1
#
_cell.length_a   1.000
_cell.length_b   1.000
_cell.length_c   1.000
_cell.angle_alpha   90.00
_cell.angle_beta   90.00
_cell.angle_gamma   90.00
#
_symmetry.space_group_name_H-M   'P 1'
#
loop_
_entity.id
_entity.type
_entity.pdbx_description
1 polymer ?
#
loop_
_entity_poly.entity_id
_entity_poly.type
_entity_poly.pdbx_seq_one_letter_code
_entity_poly.pdbx_strand_id
1 'polypeptide(L)'
;MSKKSLFIYSLLIALVLAGGYWFWSLGSVKAASEPAIEVRVESGGVQIKTTDGGDWQTLETSAEIPDLRGIRTDDSGRASVRFFRLGETRLQENSDLQILNAMQSEDDPSIISVRLKLASGRAWSRILRLFDLDSSFIVETNDVIATVRGTAFDIKTGETGTQMQVAEAVVDIEPKDNNNPSLAGRSPLPVPEGYKIIRERNGTWLPMALLDTKDTAEEWFLNNVKADEAFEQEVIKNLEARLEKSGATGSVSPLGGLTMLSERLHLAVAGKKSAALQGVYFERRLFALKTMAEQGKSGLALQSFSKLEQSIKNEMKTERGKKALPFLRLGGMKVSLLLSDIDPDSISYRIKQRLEDLNQSMIEENTDALLYARLLSVDTRLNEAANLIVKNDLEAASFALEAATQGLQNNERDLEKQGDGKDVHSSILHSKLASLKTRAQAVALRLEAAVQNPSEQVESTELIDALTTAESSSTSVLIESVTSTLIEDVSPLISIKLTALPNPMVAGQVVILRVIGHRADGSAVDLTPRTHFSLKGNAGSLEGATYHSAVAGSVTLEATVSEQGLVKTDSVILEIKEAVKLVGIEIMPQGRTTVEAGSQVPLTVTARYSNNQSKIITDKVTWSTSDKNIGSAANGVFTAWIVGQGEVIVTAAYTEEGATKTASIAFIVTGQSR
;
A
#
# COMPACT_ATOMS: atom_id res chain seq x y z
N MET A 1 -28.17 -63.97 11.56
CA MET A 1 -27.49 -62.73 12.03
C MET A 1 -28.10 -62.36 13.38
N SER A 2 -27.33 -62.28 14.47
CA SER A 2 -27.89 -62.04 15.80
C SER A 2 -28.30 -60.57 15.95
N LYS A 3 -29.28 -60.25 16.82
CA LYS A 3 -29.66 -58.85 17.11
C LYS A 3 -28.44 -57.99 17.51
N LYS A 4 -27.45 -58.60 18.20
CA LYS A 4 -26.19 -57.95 18.57
C LYS A 4 -25.29 -57.65 17.36
N SER A 5 -25.15 -58.58 16.40
CA SER A 5 -24.35 -58.31 15.19
C SER A 5 -25.01 -57.23 14.34
N LEU A 6 -26.34 -57.23 14.20
CA LEU A 6 -27.07 -56.22 13.43
C LEU A 6 -26.93 -54.81 14.03
N PHE A 7 -26.95 -54.69 15.35
CA PHE A 7 -26.67 -53.45 16.06
C PHE A 7 -25.22 -52.96 15.81
N ILE A 8 -24.23 -53.84 15.90
CA ILE A 8 -22.82 -53.50 15.63
C ILE A 8 -22.63 -52.99 14.20
N TYR A 9 -23.21 -53.65 13.19
CA TYR A 9 -23.12 -53.17 11.80
C TYR A 9 -23.82 -51.82 11.63
N SER A 10 -24.99 -51.61 12.26
CA SER A 10 -25.68 -50.32 12.19
C SER A 10 -24.86 -49.18 12.81
N LEU A 11 -24.18 -49.45 13.93
CA LEU A 11 -23.31 -48.49 14.61
C LEU A 11 -22.06 -48.18 13.76
N LEU A 12 -21.48 -49.19 13.12
CA LEU A 12 -20.30 -49.04 12.27
C LEU A 12 -20.63 -48.23 11.01
N ILE A 13 -21.79 -48.48 10.39
CA ILE A 13 -22.31 -47.68 9.27
C ILE A 13 -22.55 -46.23 9.72
N ALA A 14 -23.20 -46.02 10.86
CA ALA A 14 -23.43 -44.67 11.39
C ALA A 14 -22.12 -43.91 11.64
N LEU A 15 -21.09 -44.59 12.17
CA LEU A 15 -19.78 -43.98 12.42
C LEU A 15 -19.04 -43.66 11.11
N VAL A 16 -19.12 -44.52 10.10
CA VAL A 16 -18.57 -44.25 8.76
C VAL A 16 -19.28 -43.07 8.09
N LEU A 17 -20.62 -42.99 8.20
CA LEU A 17 -21.39 -41.88 7.65
C LEU A 17 -21.08 -40.57 8.39
N ALA A 18 -20.99 -40.61 9.72
CA ALA A 18 -20.61 -39.45 10.52
C ALA A 18 -19.17 -38.99 10.22
N GLY A 19 -18.23 -39.92 10.11
CA GLY A 19 -16.84 -39.65 9.74
C GLY A 19 -16.72 -39.12 8.31
N GLY A 20 -17.49 -39.67 7.38
CA GLY A 20 -17.57 -39.20 5.99
C GLY A 20 -18.17 -37.80 5.88
N TYR A 21 -19.25 -37.52 6.62
CA TYR A 21 -19.86 -36.18 6.69
C TYR A 21 -18.90 -35.16 7.31
N TRP A 22 -18.25 -35.51 8.43
CA TRP A 22 -17.24 -34.67 9.06
C TRP A 22 -16.07 -34.39 8.11
N PHE A 23 -15.51 -35.42 7.47
CA PHE A 23 -14.43 -35.27 6.50
C PHE A 23 -14.84 -34.40 5.30
N TRP A 24 -16.05 -34.59 4.76
CA TRP A 24 -16.58 -33.76 3.67
C TRP A 24 -16.74 -32.30 4.09
N SER A 25 -17.12 -32.06 5.36
CA SER A 25 -17.31 -30.72 5.89
C SER A 25 -16.03 -29.88 5.95
N LEU A 26 -14.85 -30.51 6.08
CA LEU A 26 -13.55 -29.80 6.16
C LEU A 26 -13.23 -28.97 4.92
N GLY A 27 -13.56 -29.50 3.73
CA GLY A 27 -13.42 -28.81 2.44
C GLY A 27 -14.69 -28.07 2.01
N SER A 28 -15.81 -28.22 2.73
CA SER A 28 -17.06 -27.58 2.34
C SER A 28 -16.98 -26.08 2.59
N VAL A 29 -17.17 -25.29 1.53
CA VAL A 29 -17.24 -23.83 1.64
C VAL A 29 -18.54 -23.38 0.98
N LYS A 30 -19.32 -22.58 1.69
CA LYS A 30 -20.42 -21.85 1.04
C LYS A 30 -19.76 -20.80 0.15
N ALA A 31 -20.04 -20.85 -1.16
CA ALA A 31 -19.77 -19.70 -2.01
C ALA A 31 -20.50 -18.51 -1.36
N ALA A 32 -19.74 -17.53 -0.88
CA ALA A 32 -20.35 -16.28 -0.44
C ALA A 32 -21.03 -15.69 -1.68
N SER A 33 -22.31 -15.34 -1.59
CA SER A 33 -22.85 -14.39 -2.55
C SER A 33 -22.05 -13.11 -2.34
N GLU A 34 -21.16 -12.80 -3.28
CA GLU A 34 -20.55 -11.49 -3.32
C GLU A 34 -21.69 -10.48 -3.54
N PRO A 35 -21.76 -9.43 -2.73
CA PRO A 35 -22.99 -8.68 -2.60
C PRO A 35 -23.26 -7.87 -3.85
N ALA A 36 -24.56 -7.69 -4.05
CA ALA A 36 -25.12 -6.65 -4.86
C ALA A 36 -24.74 -5.25 -4.36
N ILE A 37 -25.18 -4.25 -5.10
CA ILE A 37 -25.21 -2.86 -4.66
C ILE A 37 -26.05 -2.81 -3.37
N GLU A 38 -25.49 -2.28 -2.29
CA GLU A 38 -26.17 -2.11 -1.00
C GLU A 38 -26.43 -0.62 -0.77
N VAL A 39 -27.67 -0.25 -0.48
CA VAL A 39 -28.03 1.11 -0.07
C VAL A 39 -28.22 1.14 1.43
N ARG A 40 -27.56 2.08 2.10
CA ARG A 40 -27.69 2.32 3.53
C ARG A 40 -28.35 3.66 3.77
N VAL A 41 -29.43 3.67 4.53
CA VAL A 41 -30.13 4.89 4.94
C VAL A 41 -29.53 5.36 6.25
N GLU A 42 -28.90 6.53 6.26
CA GLU A 42 -28.27 7.12 7.44
C GLU A 42 -29.23 8.07 8.17
N SER A 43 -30.08 8.77 7.42
CA SER A 43 -31.23 9.54 7.90
C SER A 43 -32.38 9.50 6.90
N GLY A 44 -33.61 9.69 7.37
CA GLY A 44 -34.82 9.64 6.53
C GLY A 44 -34.83 10.71 5.44
N GLY A 45 -35.62 10.53 4.38
CA GLY A 45 -35.61 11.42 3.20
C GLY A 45 -34.82 10.86 2.01
N VAL A 46 -34.65 9.54 1.95
CA VAL A 46 -33.93 8.84 0.87
C VAL A 46 -34.92 8.26 -0.13
N GLN A 47 -34.68 8.51 -1.41
CA GLN A 47 -35.46 7.92 -2.50
C GLN A 47 -34.54 7.24 -3.51
N ILE A 48 -35.00 6.12 -4.04
CA ILE A 48 -34.27 5.29 -4.99
C ILE A 48 -35.05 5.14 -6.29
N LYS A 49 -34.32 4.78 -7.35
CA LYS A 49 -34.87 4.38 -8.64
C LYS A 49 -34.16 3.12 -9.11
N THR A 50 -34.91 2.12 -9.54
CA THR A 50 -34.37 0.84 -10.05
C THR A 50 -34.54 0.75 -11.58
N THR A 51 -33.99 -0.31 -12.19
CA THR A 51 -34.05 -0.49 -13.66
C THR A 51 -35.48 -0.75 -14.15
N ASP A 52 -36.29 -1.45 -13.34
CA ASP A 52 -37.69 -1.78 -13.66
C ASP A 52 -38.68 -0.69 -13.21
N GLY A 53 -38.23 0.25 -12.36
CA GLY A 53 -39.04 1.34 -11.80
C GLY A 53 -38.87 2.66 -12.55
N GLY A 54 -39.94 3.15 -13.20
CA GLY A 54 -39.95 4.48 -13.82
C GLY A 54 -39.88 5.62 -12.81
N ASP A 55 -40.50 5.43 -11.64
CA ASP A 55 -40.70 6.45 -10.61
C ASP A 55 -39.76 6.30 -9.41
N TRP A 56 -39.51 7.41 -8.72
CA TRP A 56 -38.76 7.43 -7.46
C TRP A 56 -39.56 6.81 -6.32
N GLN A 57 -38.95 5.91 -5.57
CA GLN A 57 -39.55 5.21 -4.43
C GLN A 57 -38.82 5.58 -3.14
N THR A 58 -39.56 5.84 -2.06
CA THR A 58 -38.96 6.09 -0.75
C THR A 58 -38.34 4.81 -0.18
N LEU A 59 -37.13 4.93 0.35
CA LEU A 59 -36.42 3.86 1.03
C LEU A 59 -36.25 4.23 2.51
N GLU A 60 -36.97 3.53 3.38
CA GLU A 60 -36.97 3.78 4.83
C GLU A 60 -35.84 3.03 5.56
N THR A 61 -35.40 1.89 5.01
CA THR A 61 -34.40 1.01 5.63
C THR A 61 -33.38 0.54 4.61
N SER A 62 -32.14 0.37 5.06
CA SER A 62 -31.05 -0.17 4.24
C SER A 62 -31.43 -1.51 3.59
N ALA A 63 -31.05 -1.70 2.32
CA ALA A 63 -31.40 -2.87 1.52
C ALA A 63 -30.35 -3.16 0.43
N GLU A 64 -30.23 -4.44 0.06
CA GLU A 64 -29.50 -4.84 -1.16
C GLU A 64 -30.40 -4.64 -2.38
N ILE A 65 -29.95 -3.82 -3.33
CA ILE A 65 -30.72 -3.41 -4.52
C ILE A 65 -29.82 -3.58 -5.76
N PRO A 66 -29.73 -4.79 -6.34
CA PRO A 66 -28.81 -5.09 -7.44
C PRO A 66 -29.01 -4.25 -8.70
N ASP A 67 -30.24 -3.79 -8.95
CA ASP A 67 -30.66 -3.08 -10.16
C ASP A 67 -30.84 -1.57 -9.95
N LEU A 68 -30.19 -1.01 -8.91
CA LEU A 68 -30.23 0.41 -8.57
C LEU A 68 -29.72 1.28 -9.74
N ARG A 69 -30.49 2.33 -10.07
CA ARG A 69 -30.21 3.31 -11.14
C ARG A 69 -30.04 4.73 -10.64
N GLY A 70 -30.66 5.07 -9.53
CA GLY A 70 -30.57 6.40 -8.95
C GLY A 70 -30.85 6.38 -7.46
N ILE A 71 -30.21 7.30 -6.75
CA ILE A 71 -30.47 7.58 -5.36
C ILE A 71 -30.45 9.09 -5.17
N ARG A 72 -31.43 9.63 -4.44
CA ARG A 72 -31.48 11.03 -4.07
C ARG A 72 -31.84 11.23 -2.61
N THR A 73 -31.35 12.31 -2.05
CA THR A 73 -31.57 12.75 -0.68
C THR A 73 -32.23 14.13 -0.68
N ASP A 74 -33.21 14.34 0.20
CA ASP A 74 -33.78 15.67 0.47
C ASP A 74 -32.95 16.45 1.51
N ASP A 75 -33.53 17.48 2.12
CA ASP A 75 -32.88 18.33 3.12
C ASP A 75 -32.68 17.68 4.50
N SER A 76 -33.20 16.47 4.69
CA SER A 76 -33.04 15.65 5.90
C SER A 76 -32.31 14.32 5.64
N GLY A 77 -32.21 13.92 4.36
CA GLY A 77 -31.71 12.63 3.92
C GLY A 77 -30.19 12.56 3.81
N ARG A 78 -29.62 11.47 4.34
CA ARG A 78 -28.26 11.02 4.07
C ARG A 78 -28.28 9.52 3.81
N ALA A 79 -27.45 9.09 2.87
CA ALA A 79 -27.38 7.70 2.47
C ALA A 79 -25.99 7.33 1.97
N SER A 80 -25.65 6.04 2.02
CA SER A 80 -24.47 5.51 1.34
C SER A 80 -24.86 4.39 0.37
N VAL A 81 -24.09 4.28 -0.72
CA VAL A 81 -24.18 3.18 -1.68
C VAL A 81 -22.86 2.44 -1.68
N ARG A 82 -22.91 1.14 -1.41
CA ARG A 82 -21.74 0.26 -1.43
C ARG A 82 -21.74 -0.59 -2.70
N PHE A 83 -20.59 -0.62 -3.37
CA PHE A 83 -20.38 -1.33 -4.63
C PHE A 83 -19.44 -2.51 -4.39
N PHE A 84 -19.96 -3.73 -4.52
CA PHE A 84 -19.19 -4.98 -4.49
C PHE A 84 -18.24 -5.12 -3.26
N ARG A 85 -18.58 -4.47 -2.14
CA ARG A 85 -17.74 -4.32 -0.91
C ARG A 85 -16.35 -3.69 -1.12
N LEU A 86 -16.10 -3.05 -2.25
CA LEU A 86 -14.80 -2.46 -2.58
C LEU A 86 -14.85 -0.94 -2.74
N GLY A 87 -16.05 -0.36 -2.77
CA GLY A 87 -16.22 1.08 -2.68
C GLY A 87 -17.52 1.47 -1.99
N GLU A 88 -17.51 2.64 -1.38
CA GLU A 88 -18.67 3.29 -0.77
C GLU A 88 -18.78 4.73 -1.29
N THR A 89 -19.98 5.17 -1.63
CA THR A 89 -20.27 6.57 -1.96
C THR A 89 -21.37 7.08 -1.04
N ARG A 90 -21.03 8.06 -0.20
CA ARG A 90 -21.92 8.68 0.80
C ARG A 90 -22.44 10.00 0.26
N LEU A 91 -23.74 10.19 0.33
CA LEU A 91 -24.45 11.38 -0.14
C LEU A 91 -24.81 12.28 1.02
N GLN A 92 -24.53 13.57 0.86
CA GLN A 92 -25.05 14.61 1.73
C GLN A 92 -26.54 14.87 1.45
N GLU A 93 -27.21 15.65 2.30
CA GLU A 93 -28.51 16.24 2.00
C GLU A 93 -28.53 16.93 0.62
N ASN A 94 -29.70 16.96 -0.02
CA ASN A 94 -29.95 17.60 -1.32
C ASN A 94 -29.05 17.08 -2.46
N SER A 95 -28.82 15.78 -2.52
CA SER A 95 -27.95 15.16 -3.52
C SER A 95 -28.72 14.22 -4.45
N ASP A 96 -28.30 14.15 -5.71
CA ASP A 96 -28.85 13.24 -6.72
C ASP A 96 -27.69 12.52 -7.43
N LEU A 97 -27.61 11.20 -7.21
CA LEU A 97 -26.60 10.33 -7.78
C LEU A 97 -27.25 9.29 -8.68
N GLN A 98 -26.81 9.24 -9.94
CA GLN A 98 -27.24 8.26 -10.93
C GLN A 98 -26.16 7.20 -11.12
N ILE A 99 -26.57 5.94 -11.21
CA ILE A 99 -25.69 4.81 -11.49
C ILE A 99 -25.83 4.51 -12.99
N LEU A 100 -24.84 4.99 -13.75
CA LEU A 100 -24.79 4.77 -15.20
C LEU A 100 -24.36 3.33 -15.50
N ASN A 101 -23.39 2.84 -14.73
CA ASN A 101 -22.90 1.47 -14.79
C ASN A 101 -22.46 1.00 -13.40
N ALA A 102 -22.77 -0.24 -13.03
CA ALA A 102 -22.23 -0.91 -11.87
C ALA A 102 -22.28 -2.42 -12.12
N MET A 103 -21.16 -2.98 -12.57
CA MET A 103 -21.04 -4.39 -12.89
C MET A 103 -19.74 -4.98 -12.36
N GLN A 104 -19.82 -6.25 -11.97
CA GLN A 104 -18.68 -7.14 -11.74
C GLN A 104 -18.77 -8.24 -12.79
N SER A 105 -17.67 -8.54 -13.49
CA SER A 105 -17.67 -9.54 -14.54
C SER A 105 -17.92 -10.94 -13.97
N GLU A 106 -18.81 -11.71 -14.61
CA GLU A 106 -19.09 -13.10 -14.21
C GLU A 106 -17.91 -14.04 -14.55
N ASP A 107 -17.21 -13.75 -15.65
CA ASP A 107 -16.08 -14.56 -16.13
C ASP A 107 -14.79 -14.25 -15.36
N ASP A 108 -14.59 -12.97 -15.03
CA ASP A 108 -13.45 -12.49 -14.24
C ASP A 108 -13.92 -11.55 -13.12
N PRO A 109 -14.21 -12.07 -11.92
CA PRO A 109 -14.74 -11.27 -10.82
C PRO A 109 -13.73 -10.26 -10.25
N SER A 110 -12.48 -10.25 -10.72
CA SER A 110 -11.51 -9.19 -10.39
C SER A 110 -11.77 -7.90 -11.18
N ILE A 111 -12.55 -7.97 -12.27
CA ILE A 111 -12.91 -6.82 -13.11
C ILE A 111 -14.21 -6.21 -12.61
N ILE A 112 -14.12 -4.96 -12.15
CA ILE A 112 -15.24 -4.16 -11.66
C ILE A 112 -15.33 -2.88 -12.46
N SER A 113 -16.53 -2.55 -12.95
CA SER A 113 -16.79 -1.28 -13.62
C SER A 113 -17.94 -0.56 -12.94
N VAL A 114 -17.63 0.59 -12.35
CA VAL A 114 -18.59 1.49 -11.72
C VAL A 114 -18.46 2.87 -12.38
N ARG A 115 -19.58 3.40 -12.86
CA ARG A 115 -19.68 4.76 -13.39
C ARG A 115 -20.89 5.44 -12.78
N LEU A 116 -20.63 6.50 -12.04
CA LEU A 116 -21.61 7.29 -11.31
C LEU A 116 -21.70 8.67 -11.91
N LYS A 117 -22.90 9.27 -11.87
CA LYS A 117 -23.12 10.68 -12.19
C LYS A 117 -23.73 11.38 -10.99
N LEU A 118 -22.98 12.30 -10.38
CA LEU A 118 -23.53 13.24 -9.41
C LEU A 118 -24.18 14.39 -10.19
N ALA A 119 -25.51 14.41 -10.22
CA ALA A 119 -26.27 15.41 -10.95
C ALA A 119 -26.34 16.76 -10.18
N SER A 120 -26.45 16.68 -8.85
CA SER A 120 -26.43 17.82 -7.93
C SER A 120 -26.04 17.36 -6.52
N GLY A 121 -25.57 18.30 -5.70
CA GLY A 121 -25.28 18.07 -4.28
C GLY A 121 -23.82 17.73 -4.02
N ARG A 122 -23.57 16.90 -3.00
CA ARG A 122 -22.23 16.54 -2.55
C ARG A 122 -22.16 15.06 -2.23
N ALA A 123 -21.09 14.41 -2.66
CA ALA A 123 -20.83 13.03 -2.37
C ALA A 123 -19.38 12.82 -1.95
N TRP A 124 -19.16 11.90 -1.01
CA TRP A 124 -17.86 11.40 -0.65
C TRP A 124 -17.72 9.98 -1.16
N SER A 125 -16.62 9.66 -1.84
CA SER A 125 -16.37 8.31 -2.35
C SER A 125 -15.06 7.77 -1.78
N ARG A 126 -15.14 6.59 -1.16
CA ARG A 126 -13.99 5.79 -0.74
C ARG A 126 -13.94 4.49 -1.53
N ILE A 127 -12.86 4.31 -2.28
CA ILE A 127 -12.59 3.12 -3.10
C ILE A 127 -11.32 2.49 -2.55
N LEU A 128 -11.36 1.22 -2.15
CA LEU A 128 -10.21 0.56 -1.54
C LEU A 128 -9.05 0.39 -2.53
N ARG A 129 -9.21 -0.49 -3.51
CA ARG A 129 -8.21 -0.71 -4.55
C ARG A 129 -8.80 -1.50 -5.71
N LEU A 130 -8.51 -1.06 -6.93
CA LEU A 130 -8.85 -1.76 -8.15
C LEU A 130 -7.60 -2.48 -8.64
N PHE A 131 -7.55 -3.80 -8.48
CA PHE A 131 -6.33 -4.55 -8.72
C PHE A 131 -6.21 -5.11 -10.14
N ASP A 132 -7.30 -5.11 -10.89
CA ASP A 132 -7.27 -5.43 -12.30
C ASP A 132 -7.19 -4.16 -13.15
N LEU A 133 -6.41 -4.23 -14.23
CA LEU A 133 -6.16 -3.11 -15.14
C LEU A 133 -7.44 -2.67 -15.87
N ASP A 134 -8.34 -3.63 -16.13
CA ASP A 134 -9.63 -3.39 -16.79
C ASP A 134 -10.69 -2.87 -15.82
N SER A 135 -10.40 -2.82 -14.52
CA SER A 135 -11.30 -2.24 -13.54
C SER A 135 -11.34 -0.71 -13.64
N SER A 136 -12.54 -0.15 -13.46
CA SER A 136 -12.79 1.29 -13.52
C SER A 136 -13.77 1.73 -12.43
N PHE A 137 -13.46 2.85 -11.79
CA PHE A 137 -14.40 3.59 -10.96
C PHE A 137 -14.36 5.05 -11.39
N ILE A 138 -15.47 5.53 -11.92
CA ILE A 138 -15.60 6.86 -12.51
C ILE A 138 -16.76 7.58 -11.84
N VAL A 139 -16.51 8.81 -11.37
CA VAL A 139 -17.55 9.73 -10.90
C VAL A 139 -17.55 10.94 -11.81
N GLU A 140 -18.66 11.17 -12.50
CA GLU A 140 -18.85 12.34 -13.34
C GLU A 140 -19.82 13.34 -12.71
N THR A 141 -19.57 14.62 -12.95
CA THR A 141 -20.54 15.69 -12.74
C THR A 141 -21.03 16.19 -14.11
N ASN A 142 -21.60 17.38 -14.17
CA ASN A 142 -21.85 18.05 -15.44
C ASN A 142 -20.57 18.63 -16.06
N ASP A 143 -19.52 18.81 -15.26
CA ASP A 143 -18.32 19.58 -15.61
C ASP A 143 -17.04 18.75 -15.62
N VAL A 144 -16.98 17.70 -14.80
CA VAL A 144 -15.75 16.94 -14.52
C VAL A 144 -16.02 15.45 -14.64
N ILE A 145 -15.04 14.72 -15.17
CA ILE A 145 -14.94 13.27 -15.09
C ILE A 145 -13.78 12.97 -14.14
N ALA A 146 -14.06 12.25 -13.05
CA ALA A 146 -13.09 11.83 -12.06
C ALA A 146 -12.86 10.32 -12.16
N THR A 147 -11.65 9.90 -12.49
CA THR A 147 -11.23 8.50 -12.56
C THR A 147 -10.38 8.19 -11.34
N VAL A 148 -10.76 7.15 -10.59
CA VAL A 148 -10.11 6.81 -9.31
C VAL A 148 -9.74 5.34 -9.21
N ARG A 149 -8.63 5.08 -8.52
CA ARG A 149 -8.05 3.74 -8.32
C ARG A 149 -7.42 3.64 -6.95
N GLY A 150 -8.26 3.45 -5.93
CA GLY A 150 -7.83 3.36 -4.54
C GLY A 150 -7.74 4.72 -3.85
N THR A 151 -8.86 5.46 -3.82
CA THR A 151 -8.89 6.90 -3.49
C THR A 151 -10.01 7.20 -2.51
N ALA A 152 -9.81 8.18 -1.63
CA ALA A 152 -10.84 8.78 -0.80
C ALA A 152 -10.98 10.26 -1.18
N PHE A 153 -12.16 10.70 -1.62
CA PHE A 153 -12.35 12.07 -2.08
C PHE A 153 -13.78 12.57 -1.92
N ASP A 154 -13.89 13.88 -1.73
CA ASP A 154 -15.12 14.66 -1.77
C ASP A 154 -15.34 15.23 -3.18
N ILE A 155 -16.58 15.21 -3.65
CA ILE A 155 -16.98 15.91 -4.86
C ILE A 155 -18.33 16.60 -4.66
N LYS A 156 -18.37 17.90 -4.97
CA LYS A 156 -19.56 18.74 -4.88
C LYS A 156 -19.85 19.38 -6.23
N THR A 157 -21.11 19.38 -6.65
CA THR A 157 -21.53 20.02 -7.89
C THR A 157 -22.85 20.79 -7.72
N GLY A 158 -22.96 21.96 -8.35
CA GLY A 158 -24.11 22.83 -8.20
C GLY A 158 -24.07 24.05 -9.11
N GLU A 159 -24.51 25.19 -8.59
CA GLU A 159 -24.60 26.44 -9.36
C GLU A 159 -23.26 27.05 -9.75
N THR A 160 -22.25 26.90 -8.88
CA THR A 160 -20.92 27.49 -9.03
C THR A 160 -19.94 26.63 -9.84
N GLY A 161 -20.34 25.40 -10.21
CA GLY A 161 -19.49 24.43 -10.89
C GLY A 161 -19.23 23.20 -10.03
N THR A 162 -18.05 22.60 -10.19
CA THR A 162 -17.62 21.39 -9.47
C THR A 162 -16.41 21.67 -8.60
N GLN A 163 -16.50 21.30 -7.32
CA GLN A 163 -15.39 21.34 -6.36
C GLN A 163 -15.03 19.91 -5.95
N MET A 164 -13.74 19.66 -5.77
CA MET A 164 -13.22 18.37 -5.31
C MET A 164 -12.13 18.57 -4.26
N GLN A 165 -12.10 17.68 -3.27
CA GLN A 165 -11.06 17.60 -2.23
C GLN A 165 -10.60 16.14 -2.13
N VAL A 166 -9.29 15.89 -2.08
CA VAL A 166 -8.74 14.53 -2.04
C VAL A 166 -8.13 14.26 -0.67
N ALA A 167 -8.69 13.29 0.04
CA ALA A 167 -8.24 12.90 1.38
C ALA A 167 -7.14 11.84 1.34
N GLU A 168 -7.23 10.88 0.42
CA GLU A 168 -6.27 9.78 0.29
C GLU A 168 -6.00 9.47 -1.18
N ALA A 169 -4.73 9.21 -1.51
CA ALA A 169 -4.23 8.84 -2.82
C ALA A 169 -4.26 9.95 -3.87
N VAL A 170 -4.91 9.72 -5.01
CA VAL A 170 -4.94 10.63 -6.16
C VAL A 170 -6.20 10.41 -6.98
N VAL A 171 -6.76 11.50 -7.52
CA VAL A 171 -7.86 11.49 -8.48
C VAL A 171 -7.37 12.00 -9.83
N ASP A 172 -7.60 11.26 -10.91
CA ASP A 172 -7.36 11.72 -12.27
C ASP A 172 -8.62 12.44 -12.77
N ILE A 173 -8.53 13.76 -13.04
CA ILE A 173 -9.67 14.55 -13.50
C ILE A 173 -9.53 15.03 -14.94
N GLU A 174 -10.66 15.09 -15.62
CA GLU A 174 -10.78 15.60 -16.97
C GLU A 174 -12.02 16.50 -17.11
N PRO A 175 -12.01 17.52 -17.97
CA PRO A 175 -13.21 18.27 -18.27
C PRO A 175 -14.21 17.40 -19.04
N LYS A 176 -15.48 17.43 -18.64
CA LYS A 176 -16.56 16.81 -19.39
C LYS A 176 -16.96 17.70 -20.57
N ASP A 177 -16.67 17.25 -21.79
CA ASP A 177 -17.07 17.92 -23.03
C ASP A 177 -18.19 17.14 -23.71
N ASN A 178 -19.40 17.72 -23.76
CA ASN A 178 -20.56 17.08 -24.38
C ASN A 178 -20.44 16.95 -25.91
N ASN A 179 -19.52 17.71 -26.55
CA ASN A 179 -19.34 17.72 -28.00
C ASN A 179 -18.18 16.82 -28.48
N ASN A 180 -17.32 16.36 -27.57
CA ASN A 180 -16.25 15.41 -27.88
C ASN A 180 -16.11 14.34 -26.77
N PRO A 181 -16.94 13.28 -26.81
CA PRO A 181 -16.97 12.25 -25.78
C PRO A 181 -15.75 11.31 -25.79
N SER A 182 -14.82 11.44 -26.75
CA SER A 182 -13.64 10.58 -26.79
C SER A 182 -12.54 11.10 -25.85
N LEU A 183 -12.36 10.38 -24.74
CA LEU A 183 -11.27 10.49 -23.76
C LEU A 183 -9.87 10.12 -24.34
N ALA A 184 -9.79 9.78 -25.63
CA ALA A 184 -8.57 9.31 -26.25
C ALA A 184 -7.63 10.50 -26.56
N GLY A 185 -6.58 10.66 -25.76
CA GLY A 185 -5.45 11.54 -26.07
C GLY A 185 -5.33 12.82 -25.23
N ARG A 186 -6.15 13.01 -24.20
CA ARG A 186 -5.90 14.03 -23.16
C ARG A 186 -5.18 13.38 -21.99
N SER A 187 -4.12 14.03 -21.50
CA SER A 187 -3.51 13.64 -20.23
C SER A 187 -4.41 14.13 -19.10
N PRO A 188 -4.98 13.25 -18.28
CA PRO A 188 -5.77 13.69 -17.13
C PRO A 188 -4.91 14.52 -16.18
N LEU A 189 -5.54 15.44 -15.46
CA LEU A 189 -4.88 16.23 -14.44
C LEU A 189 -4.95 15.46 -13.10
N PRO A 190 -3.84 15.00 -12.53
CA PRO A 190 -3.86 14.31 -11.24
C PRO A 190 -4.00 15.29 -10.08
N VAL A 191 -4.95 15.05 -9.18
CA VAL A 191 -5.16 15.79 -7.93
C VAL A 191 -4.75 14.87 -6.77
N PRO A 192 -3.59 15.09 -6.13
CA PRO A 192 -3.12 14.22 -5.06
C PRO A 192 -3.80 14.53 -3.72
N GLU A 193 -3.67 13.61 -2.78
CA GLU A 193 -4.09 13.78 -1.39
C GLU A 193 -3.56 15.07 -0.77
N GLY A 194 -4.40 15.71 0.05
CA GLY A 194 -4.09 17.00 0.66
C GLY A 194 -4.35 18.21 -0.24
N TYR A 195 -4.95 18.02 -1.43
CA TYR A 195 -5.27 19.11 -2.35
C TYR A 195 -6.76 19.20 -2.66
N LYS A 196 -7.16 20.41 -3.07
CA LYS A 196 -8.47 20.75 -3.61
C LYS A 196 -8.35 21.38 -5.00
N ILE A 197 -9.39 21.19 -5.80
CA ILE A 197 -9.52 21.85 -7.10
C ILE A 197 -10.97 22.23 -7.37
N ILE A 198 -11.15 23.32 -8.13
CA ILE A 198 -12.45 23.85 -8.52
C ILE A 198 -12.47 24.04 -10.03
N ARG A 199 -13.51 23.52 -10.67
CA ARG A 199 -13.89 23.85 -12.04
C ARG A 199 -15.16 24.69 -12.01
N GLU A 200 -15.05 25.94 -12.40
CA GLU A 200 -16.20 26.83 -12.54
C GLU A 200 -17.12 26.38 -13.68
N ARG A 201 -18.41 26.74 -13.60
CA ARG A 201 -19.41 26.42 -14.65
C ARG A 201 -19.07 27.02 -16.03
N ASN A 202 -18.27 28.08 -16.07
CA ASN A 202 -17.76 28.66 -17.33
C ASN A 202 -16.66 27.79 -18.00
N GLY A 203 -16.25 26.69 -17.36
CA GLY A 203 -15.22 25.76 -17.83
C GLY A 203 -13.81 26.05 -17.34
N THR A 204 -13.60 27.12 -16.58
CA THR A 204 -12.31 27.54 -16.03
C THR A 204 -11.90 26.68 -14.85
N TRP A 205 -10.64 26.25 -14.83
CA TRP A 205 -10.01 25.64 -13.65
C TRP A 205 -9.38 26.73 -12.79
N LEU A 206 -9.72 26.76 -11.50
CA LEU A 206 -8.95 27.53 -10.54
C LEU A 206 -7.61 26.83 -10.24
N PRO A 207 -6.56 27.57 -9.83
CA PRO A 207 -5.31 26.96 -9.39
C PRO A 207 -5.56 25.92 -8.31
N MET A 208 -4.91 24.76 -8.45
CA MET A 208 -4.96 23.72 -7.43
C MET A 208 -4.38 24.27 -6.13
N ALA A 209 -5.04 24.00 -5.01
CA ALA A 209 -4.67 24.53 -3.70
C ALA A 209 -4.53 23.40 -2.67
N LEU A 210 -3.73 23.61 -1.64
CA LEU A 210 -3.69 22.72 -0.49
C LEU A 210 -5.02 22.78 0.28
N LEU A 211 -5.39 21.66 0.90
CA LEU A 211 -6.42 21.63 1.92
C LEU A 211 -5.92 22.40 3.14
N ASP A 212 -6.69 23.39 3.55
CA ASP A 212 -6.40 24.18 4.74
C ASP A 212 -7.10 23.62 5.98
N THR A 213 -6.83 24.22 7.14
CA THR A 213 -7.42 23.79 8.41
C THR A 213 -8.94 23.95 8.45
N LYS A 214 -9.52 24.85 7.64
CA LYS A 214 -10.97 25.02 7.57
C LYS A 214 -11.62 23.92 6.73
N ASP A 215 -10.99 23.54 5.62
CA ASP A 215 -11.45 22.42 4.80
C ASP A 215 -11.46 21.12 5.62
N THR A 216 -10.35 20.85 6.30
CA THR A 216 -10.14 19.61 7.07
C THR A 216 -10.89 19.58 8.39
N ALA A 217 -11.24 20.73 8.98
CA ALA A 217 -12.09 20.83 10.16
C ALA A 217 -13.59 20.84 9.84
N GLU A 218 -13.98 20.85 8.57
CA GLU A 218 -15.39 20.75 8.19
C GLU A 218 -15.99 19.44 8.72
N GLU A 219 -17.16 19.51 9.35
CA GLU A 219 -17.82 18.33 9.93
C GLU A 219 -18.03 17.22 8.89
N TRP A 220 -18.38 17.59 7.66
CA TRP A 220 -18.51 16.65 6.55
C TRP A 220 -17.20 15.92 6.24
N PHE A 221 -16.08 16.64 6.19
CA PHE A 221 -14.77 16.06 5.90
C PHE A 221 -14.33 15.11 7.03
N LEU A 222 -14.39 15.56 8.28
CA LEU A 222 -14.00 14.77 9.46
C LEU A 222 -14.84 13.49 9.60
N ASN A 223 -16.16 13.60 9.45
CA ASN A 223 -17.06 12.46 9.57
C ASN A 223 -16.81 11.43 8.48
N ASN A 224 -16.50 11.86 7.25
CA ASN A 224 -16.23 10.94 6.15
C ASN A 224 -14.87 10.26 6.27
N VAL A 225 -13.80 10.97 6.67
CA VAL A 225 -12.50 10.35 6.94
C VAL A 225 -12.64 9.26 8.03
N LYS A 226 -13.37 9.56 9.11
CA LYS A 226 -13.67 8.58 10.16
C LYS A 226 -14.53 7.42 9.65
N ALA A 227 -15.49 7.69 8.78
CA ALA A 227 -16.34 6.66 8.18
C ALA A 227 -15.55 5.77 7.20
N ASP A 228 -14.51 6.28 6.55
CA ASP A 228 -13.61 5.51 5.69
C ASP A 228 -12.82 4.49 6.49
N GLU A 229 -12.24 4.90 7.62
CA GLU A 229 -11.59 3.96 8.56
C GLU A 229 -12.57 2.89 9.03
N ALA A 230 -13.80 3.28 9.40
CA ALA A 230 -14.82 2.33 9.85
C ALA A 230 -15.24 1.36 8.73
N PHE A 231 -15.37 1.85 7.50
CA PHE A 231 -15.67 1.04 6.32
C PHE A 231 -14.56 0.02 6.05
N GLU A 232 -13.30 0.44 6.07
CA GLU A 232 -12.14 -0.45 5.88
C GLU A 232 -12.07 -1.55 6.93
N GLN A 233 -12.22 -1.18 8.20
CA GLN A 233 -12.22 -2.14 9.31
C GLN A 233 -13.41 -3.09 9.22
N GLU A 234 -14.58 -2.62 8.79
CA GLU A 234 -15.74 -3.47 8.54
C GLU A 234 -15.46 -4.50 7.43
N VAL A 235 -14.85 -4.07 6.31
CA VAL A 235 -14.48 -4.96 5.19
C VAL A 235 -13.47 -6.02 5.66
N ILE A 236 -12.41 -5.61 6.35
CA ILE A 236 -11.38 -6.50 6.90
C ILE A 236 -12.02 -7.52 7.86
N LYS A 237 -12.77 -7.05 8.86
CA LYS A 237 -13.40 -7.92 9.85
C LYS A 237 -14.38 -8.92 9.24
N ASN A 238 -15.19 -8.47 8.28
CA ASN A 238 -16.13 -9.35 7.57
C ASN A 238 -15.39 -10.40 6.74
N LEU A 239 -14.28 -10.04 6.11
CA LEU A 239 -13.43 -10.95 5.37
C LEU A 239 -12.79 -12.00 6.30
N GLU A 240 -12.22 -11.59 7.43
CA GLU A 240 -11.64 -12.50 8.43
C GLU A 240 -12.71 -13.45 8.98
N ALA A 241 -13.85 -12.95 9.43
CA ALA A 241 -14.94 -13.77 9.98
C ALA A 241 -15.46 -14.78 8.96
N ARG A 242 -15.49 -14.44 7.66
CA ARG A 242 -15.86 -15.37 6.59
C ARG A 242 -14.80 -16.47 6.43
N LEU A 243 -13.52 -16.12 6.44
CA LEU A 243 -12.42 -17.07 6.27
C LEU A 243 -12.31 -18.01 7.48
N GLU A 244 -12.47 -17.51 8.69
CA GLU A 244 -12.56 -18.32 9.90
C GLU A 244 -13.72 -19.31 9.84
N LYS A 245 -14.93 -18.85 9.50
CA LYS A 245 -16.11 -19.70 9.33
C LYS A 245 -15.95 -20.75 8.22
N SER A 246 -15.13 -20.47 7.21
CA SER A 246 -14.81 -21.43 6.16
C SER A 246 -13.82 -22.52 6.59
N GLY A 247 -13.30 -22.47 7.82
CA GLY A 247 -12.30 -23.41 8.32
C GLY A 247 -10.92 -23.17 7.72
N ALA A 248 -10.57 -21.93 7.37
CA ALA A 248 -9.29 -21.57 6.74
C ALA A 248 -8.06 -22.08 7.52
N THR A 249 -8.10 -21.94 8.85
CA THR A 249 -7.03 -22.39 9.77
C THR A 249 -6.91 -23.92 9.85
N GLY A 250 -7.89 -24.66 9.34
CA GLY A 250 -7.85 -26.13 9.27
C GLY A 250 -6.75 -26.67 8.36
N SER A 251 -6.24 -25.87 7.42
CA SER A 251 -5.16 -26.27 6.49
C SER A 251 -3.77 -26.29 7.16
N VAL A 252 -3.63 -25.61 8.30
CA VAL A 252 -2.36 -25.44 9.05
C VAL A 252 -2.40 -26.09 10.43
N SER A 253 -3.51 -26.77 10.73
CA SER A 253 -3.69 -27.67 11.86
C SER A 253 -2.90 -28.98 11.67
N PRO A 254 -2.62 -29.75 12.74
CA PRO A 254 -2.12 -31.14 12.62
C PRO A 254 -2.95 -32.02 11.66
N LEU A 255 -4.23 -31.70 11.45
CA LEU A 255 -5.13 -32.38 10.52
C LEU A 255 -5.15 -31.78 9.11
N GLY A 256 -4.25 -30.84 8.79
CA GLY A 256 -4.22 -30.09 7.53
C GLY A 256 -4.20 -30.97 6.28
N GLY A 257 -3.55 -32.15 6.35
CA GLY A 257 -3.57 -33.12 5.27
C GLY A 257 -4.99 -33.63 4.93
N LEU A 258 -5.85 -33.84 5.92
CA LEU A 258 -7.24 -34.24 5.71
C LEU A 258 -8.07 -33.10 5.10
N THR A 259 -7.85 -31.87 5.54
CA THR A 259 -8.47 -30.67 4.95
C THR A 259 -8.13 -30.59 3.47
N MET A 260 -6.84 -30.68 3.10
CA MET A 260 -6.40 -30.64 1.70
C MET A 260 -6.96 -31.79 0.85
N LEU A 261 -7.10 -32.99 1.43
CA LEU A 261 -7.73 -34.12 0.74
C LEU A 261 -9.22 -33.86 0.48
N SER A 262 -9.94 -33.33 1.47
CA SER A 262 -11.34 -32.94 1.31
C SER A 262 -11.50 -31.85 0.24
N GLU A 263 -10.67 -30.80 0.27
CA GLU A 263 -10.64 -29.75 -0.77
C GLU A 263 -10.43 -30.34 -2.17
N ARG A 264 -9.46 -31.26 -2.33
CA ARG A 264 -9.20 -31.93 -3.61
C ARG A 264 -10.40 -32.73 -4.13
N LEU A 265 -11.17 -33.36 -3.24
CA LEU A 265 -12.38 -34.09 -3.63
C LEU A 265 -13.51 -33.14 -4.05
N HIS A 266 -13.72 -32.05 -3.32
CA HIS A 266 -14.64 -30.98 -3.73
C HIS A 266 -14.27 -30.42 -5.11
N LEU A 267 -12.98 -30.15 -5.32
CA LEU A 267 -12.43 -29.71 -6.61
C LEU A 267 -12.64 -30.72 -7.75
N ALA A 268 -12.70 -32.02 -7.46
CA ALA A 268 -12.93 -33.06 -8.45
C ALA A 268 -14.41 -33.14 -8.87
N VAL A 269 -15.35 -32.82 -7.98
CA VAL A 269 -16.79 -32.89 -8.24
C VAL A 269 -17.44 -31.55 -8.62
N ALA A 270 -16.73 -30.42 -8.45
CA ALA A 270 -17.27 -29.07 -8.65
C ALA A 270 -17.62 -28.71 -10.11
N GLY A 271 -17.14 -29.48 -11.10
CA GLY A 271 -17.40 -29.21 -12.53
C GLY A 271 -17.01 -27.79 -12.93
N LYS A 272 -17.97 -27.02 -13.46
CA LYS A 272 -17.78 -25.63 -13.90
C LYS A 272 -17.40 -24.66 -12.76
N LYS A 273 -17.78 -24.96 -11.50
CA LYS A 273 -17.46 -24.12 -10.34
C LYS A 273 -16.06 -24.37 -9.77
N SER A 274 -15.28 -25.26 -10.39
CA SER A 274 -13.95 -25.64 -9.89
C SER A 274 -12.97 -24.48 -9.82
N ALA A 275 -12.97 -23.56 -10.81
CA ALA A 275 -12.09 -22.38 -10.83
C ALA A 275 -12.38 -21.42 -9.67
N ALA A 276 -13.65 -21.04 -9.48
CA ALA A 276 -14.06 -20.22 -8.34
C ALA A 276 -13.72 -20.85 -6.99
N LEU A 277 -13.92 -22.17 -6.87
CA LEU A 277 -13.61 -22.90 -5.65
C LEU A 277 -12.10 -22.97 -5.37
N GLN A 278 -11.25 -22.99 -6.40
CA GLN A 278 -9.79 -22.89 -6.24
C GLN A 278 -9.37 -21.55 -5.65
N GLY A 279 -9.96 -20.44 -6.11
CA GLY A 279 -9.74 -19.11 -5.51
C GLY A 279 -10.07 -19.09 -4.02
N VAL A 280 -11.21 -19.67 -3.64
CA VAL A 280 -11.63 -19.76 -2.22
C VAL A 280 -10.66 -20.60 -1.37
N TYR A 281 -10.17 -21.73 -1.88
CA TYR A 281 -9.16 -22.52 -1.14
C TYR A 281 -7.80 -21.82 -1.08
N PHE A 282 -7.46 -21.03 -2.10
CA PHE A 282 -6.27 -20.18 -2.08
C PHE A 282 -6.37 -19.09 -1.00
N GLU A 283 -7.51 -18.39 -0.91
CA GLU A 283 -7.81 -17.43 0.16
C GLU A 283 -7.63 -18.07 1.55
N ARG A 284 -8.20 -19.26 1.76
CA ARG A 284 -8.08 -20.02 3.02
C ARG A 284 -6.63 -20.28 3.40
N ARG A 285 -5.79 -20.68 2.44
CA ARG A 285 -4.38 -20.98 2.67
C ARG A 285 -3.61 -19.72 3.02
N LEU A 286 -3.78 -18.65 2.26
CA LEU A 286 -3.11 -17.37 2.55
C LEU A 286 -3.52 -16.81 3.92
N PHE A 287 -4.80 -16.88 4.27
CA PHE A 287 -5.27 -16.49 5.60
C PHE A 287 -4.63 -17.32 6.72
N ALA A 288 -4.54 -18.64 6.53
CA ALA A 288 -3.89 -19.51 7.49
C ALA A 288 -2.39 -19.20 7.68
N LEU A 289 -1.71 -18.74 6.63
CA LEU A 289 -0.33 -18.26 6.70
C LEU A 289 -0.21 -16.95 7.48
N LYS A 290 -1.12 -15.98 7.24
CA LYS A 290 -1.23 -14.74 8.04
C LYS A 290 -1.41 -15.08 9.51
N THR A 291 -2.39 -15.90 9.87
CA THR A 291 -2.67 -16.29 11.25
C THR A 291 -1.48 -17.00 11.91
N MET A 292 -0.74 -17.85 11.18
CA MET A 292 0.46 -18.48 11.74
C MET A 292 1.59 -17.48 12.03
N ALA A 293 1.79 -16.48 11.17
CA ALA A 293 2.77 -15.43 11.40
C ALA A 293 2.39 -14.60 12.65
N GLU A 294 1.11 -14.24 12.79
CA GLU A 294 0.58 -13.52 13.96
C GLU A 294 0.71 -14.32 15.26
N GLN A 295 0.66 -15.65 15.20
CA GLN A 295 0.89 -16.54 16.34
C GLN A 295 2.39 -16.74 16.68
N GLY A 296 3.29 -15.97 16.06
CA GLY A 296 4.74 -16.08 16.27
C GLY A 296 5.38 -17.30 15.59
N LYS A 297 4.65 -18.03 14.74
CA LYS A 297 5.16 -19.20 13.99
C LYS A 297 5.67 -18.80 12.60
N SER A 298 6.31 -17.65 12.48
CA SER A 298 6.63 -17.04 11.19
C SER A 298 7.59 -17.85 10.33
N GLY A 299 8.52 -18.59 10.94
CA GLY A 299 9.37 -19.54 10.20
C GLY A 299 8.57 -20.65 9.50
N LEU A 300 7.59 -21.23 10.20
CA LEU A 300 6.69 -22.25 9.64
C LEU A 300 5.73 -21.64 8.61
N ALA A 301 5.25 -20.41 8.86
CA ALA A 301 4.43 -19.68 7.90
C ALA A 301 5.20 -19.46 6.58
N LEU A 302 6.45 -18.97 6.64
CA LEU A 302 7.28 -18.76 5.46
C LEU A 302 7.61 -20.07 4.73
N GLN A 303 7.90 -21.16 5.46
CA GLN A 303 8.11 -22.47 4.84
C GLN A 303 6.85 -22.96 4.11
N SER A 304 5.68 -22.78 4.72
CA SER A 304 4.39 -23.17 4.15
C SER A 304 4.01 -22.31 2.96
N PHE A 305 4.34 -21.01 3.00
CA PHE A 305 4.19 -20.08 1.89
C PHE A 305 5.01 -20.54 0.67
N SER A 306 6.27 -20.97 0.86
CA SER A 306 7.11 -21.47 -0.25
C SER A 306 6.49 -22.70 -0.94
N LYS A 307 5.88 -23.60 -0.16
CA LYS A 307 5.16 -24.76 -0.72
C LYS A 307 3.93 -24.32 -1.51
N LEU A 308 3.21 -23.32 -1.02
CA LEU A 308 2.05 -22.74 -1.71
C LEU A 308 2.46 -22.10 -3.03
N GLU A 309 3.48 -21.24 -3.03
CA GLU A 309 4.02 -20.61 -4.26
C GLU A 309 4.39 -21.65 -5.30
N GLN A 310 5.13 -22.70 -4.91
CA GLN A 310 5.53 -23.76 -5.83
C GLN A 310 4.32 -24.53 -6.37
N SER A 311 3.31 -24.78 -5.54
CA SER A 311 2.05 -25.40 -5.97
C SER A 311 1.34 -24.54 -7.00
N ILE A 312 1.21 -23.24 -6.77
CA ILE A 312 0.56 -22.30 -7.69
C ILE A 312 1.35 -22.21 -9.00
N LYS A 313 2.67 -22.04 -8.95
CA LYS A 313 3.51 -22.02 -10.16
C LYS A 313 3.37 -23.28 -11.00
N ASN A 314 3.25 -24.45 -10.37
CA ASN A 314 3.02 -25.70 -11.09
C ASN A 314 1.59 -25.79 -11.65
N GLU A 315 0.60 -25.31 -10.91
CA GLU A 315 -0.80 -25.29 -11.34
C GLU A 315 -1.01 -24.36 -12.54
N MET A 316 -0.36 -23.19 -12.55
CA MET A 316 -0.39 -22.23 -13.65
C MET A 316 0.10 -22.78 -15.00
N LYS A 317 0.91 -23.85 -14.98
CA LYS A 317 1.34 -24.57 -16.21
C LYS A 317 0.23 -25.42 -16.83
N THR A 318 -0.90 -25.60 -16.14
CA THR A 318 -2.02 -26.43 -16.59
C THR A 318 -3.18 -25.57 -17.09
N GLU A 319 -3.97 -26.09 -18.04
CA GLU A 319 -5.18 -25.41 -18.53
C GLU A 319 -6.22 -25.17 -17.41
N ARG A 320 -6.25 -26.05 -16.41
CA ARG A 320 -7.08 -25.86 -15.23
C ARG A 320 -6.63 -24.65 -14.41
N GLY A 321 -5.32 -24.51 -14.17
CA GLY A 321 -4.76 -23.38 -13.42
C GLY A 321 -4.95 -22.05 -14.15
N LYS A 322 -4.77 -22.02 -15.48
CA LYS A 322 -5.06 -20.82 -16.29
C LYS A 322 -6.51 -20.34 -16.13
N LYS A 323 -7.49 -21.27 -16.13
CA LYS A 323 -8.90 -20.93 -15.88
C LYS A 323 -9.17 -20.46 -14.45
N ALA A 324 -8.33 -20.85 -13.50
CA ALA A 324 -8.45 -20.45 -12.10
C ALA A 324 -7.82 -19.09 -11.81
N LEU A 325 -6.96 -18.58 -12.71
CA LEU A 325 -6.16 -17.38 -12.51
C LEU A 325 -6.97 -16.16 -12.05
N PRO A 326 -8.11 -15.79 -12.67
CA PRO A 326 -8.96 -14.69 -12.20
C PRO A 326 -9.34 -14.81 -10.71
N PHE A 327 -9.72 -16.01 -10.28
CA PHE A 327 -10.16 -16.28 -8.91
C PHE A 327 -8.99 -16.36 -7.93
N LEU A 328 -7.83 -16.85 -8.37
CA LEU A 328 -6.59 -16.83 -7.58
C LEU A 328 -6.12 -15.40 -7.35
N ARG A 329 -6.16 -14.56 -8.39
CA ARG A 329 -5.85 -13.12 -8.29
C ARG A 329 -6.80 -12.43 -7.31
N LEU A 330 -8.11 -12.60 -7.49
CA LEU A 330 -9.11 -12.03 -6.56
C LEU A 330 -8.86 -12.49 -5.11
N GLY A 331 -8.52 -13.75 -4.90
CA GLY A 331 -8.20 -14.27 -3.57
C GLY A 331 -6.93 -13.65 -2.96
N GLY A 332 -5.88 -13.52 -3.76
CA GLY A 332 -4.63 -12.85 -3.38
C GLY A 332 -4.85 -11.37 -3.05
N MET A 333 -5.69 -10.68 -3.82
CA MET A 333 -6.07 -9.28 -3.59
C MET A 333 -6.82 -9.08 -2.27
N LYS A 334 -7.83 -9.93 -2.00
CA LYS A 334 -8.58 -9.89 -0.74
C LYS A 334 -7.67 -10.09 0.46
N VAL A 335 -6.75 -11.06 0.40
CA VAL A 335 -5.82 -11.26 1.51
C VAL A 335 -4.77 -10.15 1.60
N SER A 336 -4.40 -9.52 0.48
CA SER A 336 -3.56 -8.31 0.51
C SER A 336 -4.21 -7.16 1.28
N LEU A 337 -5.54 -7.05 1.28
CA LEU A 337 -6.27 -6.08 2.11
C LEU A 337 -6.11 -6.37 3.60
N LEU A 338 -6.10 -7.64 4.00
CA LEU A 338 -5.85 -8.04 5.40
C LEU A 338 -4.41 -7.74 5.86
N LEU A 339 -3.51 -7.46 4.93
CA LEU A 339 -2.10 -7.20 5.18
C LEU A 339 -1.71 -5.74 4.88
N SER A 340 -2.66 -4.86 4.56
CA SER A 340 -2.38 -3.48 4.13
C SER A 340 -1.65 -2.68 5.20
N ASP A 341 -2.15 -2.75 6.44
CA ASP A 341 -1.76 -1.87 7.56
C ASP A 341 -0.67 -2.47 8.45
N ILE A 342 -0.01 -3.52 7.94
CA ILE A 342 1.08 -4.17 8.66
C ILE A 342 2.31 -3.27 8.64
N ASP A 343 2.77 -2.93 9.85
CA ASP A 343 3.99 -2.18 10.09
C ASP A 343 5.23 -2.84 9.44
N PRO A 344 6.14 -2.07 8.83
CA PRO A 344 7.37 -2.60 8.22
C PRO A 344 8.22 -3.45 9.15
N ASP A 345 8.23 -3.15 10.44
CA ASP A 345 8.99 -3.88 11.46
C ASP A 345 8.27 -5.16 11.93
N SER A 346 7.01 -5.35 11.53
CA SER A 346 6.25 -6.54 11.87
C SER A 346 6.77 -7.78 11.14
N ILE A 347 6.79 -8.90 11.85
CA ILE A 347 7.18 -10.19 11.26
C ILE A 347 6.25 -10.59 10.10
N SER A 348 4.98 -10.15 10.15
CA SER A 348 3.98 -10.40 9.11
C SER A 348 4.22 -9.57 7.84
N TYR A 349 5.08 -8.54 7.88
CA TYR A 349 5.43 -7.74 6.70
C TYR A 349 6.10 -8.58 5.60
N ARG A 350 6.87 -9.59 5.99
CA ARG A 350 7.45 -10.56 5.02
C ARG A 350 6.38 -11.37 4.28
N ILE A 351 5.25 -11.66 4.93
CA ILE A 351 4.13 -12.36 4.28
C ILE A 351 3.44 -11.43 3.28
N LYS A 352 3.29 -10.14 3.61
CA LYS A 352 2.82 -9.09 2.70
C LYS A 352 3.68 -9.03 1.44
N GLN A 353 5.00 -8.89 1.60
CA GLN A 353 5.95 -8.83 0.48
C GLN A 353 5.89 -10.08 -0.42
N ARG A 354 5.89 -11.28 0.16
CA ARG A 354 5.80 -12.52 -0.62
C ARG A 354 4.46 -12.70 -1.33
N LEU A 355 3.38 -12.18 -0.75
CA LEU A 355 2.08 -12.16 -1.42
C LEU A 355 2.09 -11.20 -2.62
N GLU A 356 2.72 -10.04 -2.50
CA GLU A 356 2.94 -9.13 -3.63
C GLU A 356 3.76 -9.83 -4.73
N ASP A 357 4.86 -10.50 -4.38
CA ASP A 357 5.70 -11.25 -5.34
C ASP A 357 4.94 -12.41 -6.01
N LEU A 358 4.15 -13.17 -5.23
CA LEU A 358 3.33 -14.25 -5.75
C LEU A 358 2.29 -13.70 -6.73
N ASN A 359 1.59 -12.61 -6.37
CA ASN A 359 0.61 -11.94 -7.23
C ASN A 359 1.23 -11.50 -8.56
N GLN A 360 2.44 -10.93 -8.55
CA GLN A 360 3.16 -10.55 -9.76
C GLN A 360 3.58 -11.78 -10.59
N SER A 361 4.07 -12.84 -9.94
CA SER A 361 4.51 -14.06 -10.64
C SER A 361 3.37 -14.81 -11.36
N MET A 362 2.12 -14.63 -10.92
CA MET A 362 0.96 -15.25 -11.57
C MET A 362 0.59 -14.60 -12.92
N ILE A 363 1.08 -13.39 -13.17
CA ILE A 363 0.75 -12.58 -14.35
C ILE A 363 2.00 -12.17 -15.15
N GLU A 364 3.14 -12.82 -14.90
CA GLU A 364 4.43 -12.47 -15.52
C GLU A 364 4.41 -12.53 -17.05
N GLU A 365 3.52 -13.34 -17.64
CA GLU A 365 3.33 -13.44 -19.09
C GLU A 365 2.56 -12.25 -19.70
N ASN A 366 1.82 -11.48 -18.89
CA ASN A 366 1.10 -10.29 -19.33
C ASN A 366 1.83 -9.04 -18.84
N THR A 367 2.60 -8.41 -19.73
CA THR A 367 3.43 -7.24 -19.43
C THR A 367 2.63 -6.07 -18.85
N ASP A 368 1.46 -5.77 -19.40
CA ASP A 368 0.61 -4.65 -18.94
C ASP A 368 0.09 -4.90 -17.53
N ALA A 369 -0.44 -6.10 -17.28
CA ALA A 369 -0.92 -6.49 -15.97
C ALA A 369 0.22 -6.51 -14.93
N LEU A 370 1.42 -6.96 -15.32
CA LEU A 370 2.60 -6.97 -14.46
C LEU A 370 3.05 -5.55 -14.09
N LEU A 371 3.13 -4.64 -15.07
CA LEU A 371 3.45 -3.23 -14.82
C LEU A 371 2.40 -2.58 -13.92
N TYR A 372 1.11 -2.86 -14.16
CA TYR A 372 0.03 -2.38 -13.30
C TYR A 372 0.18 -2.88 -11.86
N ALA A 373 0.45 -4.17 -11.66
CA ALA A 373 0.66 -4.74 -10.33
C ALA A 373 1.87 -4.13 -9.61
N ARG A 374 2.95 -3.80 -10.34
CA ARG A 374 4.11 -3.09 -9.78
C ARG A 374 3.77 -1.65 -9.38
N LEU A 375 3.00 -0.92 -10.19
CA LEU A 375 2.48 0.41 -9.84
C LEU A 375 1.57 0.37 -8.62
N LEU A 376 0.76 -0.69 -8.48
CA LEU A 376 -0.03 -0.93 -7.26
C LEU A 376 0.90 -1.14 -6.04
N SER A 377 1.97 -1.93 -6.15
CA SER A 377 2.95 -2.07 -5.05
C SER A 377 3.59 -0.72 -4.68
N VAL A 378 3.93 0.13 -5.66
CA VAL A 378 4.40 1.50 -5.41
C VAL A 378 3.38 2.32 -4.64
N ASP A 379 2.11 2.29 -5.05
CA ASP A 379 1.00 2.97 -4.37
C ASP A 379 0.86 2.54 -2.90
N THR A 380 1.15 1.27 -2.61
CA THR A 380 1.16 0.72 -1.24
C THR A 380 2.27 1.34 -0.40
N ARG A 381 3.46 1.53 -0.98
CA ARG A 381 4.60 2.17 -0.29
C ARG A 381 4.37 3.67 -0.09
N LEU A 382 3.65 4.34 -1.01
CA LEU A 382 3.21 5.72 -0.80
C LEU A 382 2.19 5.83 0.34
N ASN A 383 1.21 4.92 0.44
CA ASN A 383 0.32 4.84 1.60
C ASN A 383 1.11 4.64 2.91
N GLU A 384 2.08 3.73 2.89
CA GLU A 384 2.96 3.43 4.03
C GLU A 384 3.72 4.70 4.47
N ALA A 385 4.33 5.42 3.53
CA ALA A 385 5.01 6.69 3.80
C ALA A 385 4.06 7.75 4.38
N ALA A 386 2.88 7.95 3.77
CA ALA A 386 1.89 8.91 4.24
C ALA A 386 1.42 8.60 5.68
N ASN A 387 1.18 7.32 5.99
CA ASN A 387 0.77 6.87 7.31
C ASN A 387 1.89 7.04 8.36
N LEU A 388 3.14 6.77 7.98
CA LEU A 388 4.29 6.95 8.87
C LEU A 388 4.55 8.43 9.19
N ILE A 389 4.30 9.35 8.25
CA ILE A 389 4.32 10.81 8.51
C ILE A 389 3.31 11.16 9.59
N VAL A 390 2.06 10.68 9.49
CA VAL A 390 1.01 10.93 10.49
C VAL A 390 1.38 10.35 11.86
N LYS A 391 2.08 9.21 11.89
CA LYS A 391 2.60 8.59 13.13
C LYS A 391 3.87 9.25 13.66
N ASN A 392 4.38 10.30 13.00
CA ASN A 392 5.63 10.98 13.30
C ASN A 392 6.88 10.07 13.23
N ASP A 393 6.82 8.97 12.50
CA ASP A 393 7.96 8.12 12.19
C ASP A 393 8.61 8.57 10.86
N LEU A 394 9.27 9.72 10.93
CA LEU A 394 9.76 10.44 9.74
C LEU A 394 10.91 9.70 9.03
N GLU A 395 11.69 8.91 9.78
CA GLU A 395 12.77 8.11 9.22
C GLU A 395 12.21 6.94 8.39
N ALA A 396 11.29 6.15 8.96
CA ALA A 396 10.63 5.08 8.22
C ALA A 396 9.80 5.62 7.04
N ALA A 397 9.14 6.79 7.21
CA ALA A 397 8.43 7.46 6.14
C ALA A 397 9.34 7.81 4.96
N SER A 398 10.54 8.34 5.25
CA SER A 398 11.54 8.65 4.23
C SER A 398 11.98 7.40 3.46
N PHE A 399 12.24 6.28 4.14
CA PHE A 399 12.62 5.02 3.50
C PHE A 399 11.50 4.45 2.61
N ALA A 400 10.25 4.50 3.07
CA ALA A 400 9.10 4.05 2.28
C ALA A 400 8.91 4.92 1.02
N LEU A 401 9.07 6.24 1.14
CA LEU A 401 8.99 7.17 0.01
C LEU A 401 10.13 6.99 -1.00
N GLU A 402 11.35 6.72 -0.54
CA GLU A 402 12.49 6.41 -1.41
C GLU A 402 12.26 5.12 -2.19
N ALA A 403 11.80 4.06 -1.52
CA ALA A 403 11.45 2.79 -2.16
C ALA A 403 10.34 2.96 -3.22
N ALA A 404 9.32 3.78 -2.92
CA ALA A 404 8.26 4.12 -3.87
C ALA A 404 8.81 4.87 -5.09
N THR A 405 9.67 5.87 -4.86
CA THR A 405 10.27 6.70 -5.91
C THR A 405 11.17 5.87 -6.83
N GLN A 406 11.98 4.97 -6.27
CA GLN A 406 12.79 4.04 -7.05
C GLN A 406 11.92 3.08 -7.86
N GLY A 407 10.80 2.62 -7.29
CA GLY A 407 9.80 1.84 -7.98
C GLY A 407 9.18 2.58 -9.17
N LEU A 408 8.86 3.87 -9.03
CA LEU A 408 8.34 4.71 -10.11
C LEU A 408 9.34 4.81 -11.26
N GLN A 409 10.61 5.10 -10.97
CA GLN A 409 11.66 5.18 -11.99
C GLN A 409 11.86 3.86 -12.73
N ASN A 410 11.80 2.74 -12.01
CA ASN A 410 11.93 1.42 -12.61
C ASN A 410 10.76 1.12 -13.57
N ASN A 411 9.53 1.42 -13.15
CA ASN A 411 8.34 1.21 -13.99
C ASN A 411 8.29 2.16 -15.18
N GLU A 412 8.70 3.43 -15.01
CA GLU A 412 8.81 4.39 -16.11
C GLU A 412 9.74 3.87 -17.20
N ARG A 413 10.96 3.48 -16.83
CA ARG A 413 11.94 2.94 -17.78
C ARG A 413 11.43 1.67 -18.49
N ASP A 414 10.68 0.81 -17.79
CA ASP A 414 10.12 -0.40 -18.40
C ASP A 414 8.94 -0.07 -19.33
N LEU A 415 8.13 0.93 -19.00
CA LEU A 415 7.05 1.44 -19.84
C LEU A 415 7.60 2.12 -21.12
N GLU A 416 8.67 2.92 -20.99
CA GLU A 416 9.37 3.53 -22.13
C GLU A 416 9.90 2.49 -23.12
N LYS A 417 10.39 1.33 -22.63
CA LYS A 417 10.85 0.23 -23.50
C LYS A 417 9.72 -0.42 -24.28
N GLN A 418 8.50 -0.44 -23.72
CA GLN A 418 7.32 -0.97 -24.39
C GLN A 418 6.84 -0.04 -25.52
N GLY A 419 7.18 1.25 -25.43
CA GLY A 419 6.82 2.30 -26.37
C GLY A 419 5.39 2.81 -26.18
N ASP A 420 5.05 3.91 -26.87
CA ASP A 420 3.71 4.49 -26.87
C ASP A 420 2.75 3.60 -27.69
N GLY A 421 2.27 2.53 -27.06
CA GLY A 421 1.15 1.74 -27.55
C GLY A 421 -0.08 2.63 -27.70
N LYS A 422 -0.80 2.52 -28.84
CA LYS A 422 -2.08 3.22 -29.06
C LYS A 422 -3.27 2.51 -28.40
N ASP A 423 -3.03 1.47 -27.61
CA ASP A 423 -4.07 0.72 -26.93
C ASP A 423 -4.47 1.38 -25.60
N VAL A 424 -5.62 0.93 -25.08
CA VAL A 424 -6.22 1.48 -23.86
C VAL A 424 -5.35 1.18 -22.63
N HIS A 425 -4.69 0.01 -22.59
CA HIS A 425 -3.86 -0.42 -21.46
C HIS A 425 -2.62 0.45 -21.29
N SER A 426 -1.93 0.80 -22.37
CA SER A 426 -0.81 1.73 -22.34
C SER A 426 -1.23 3.10 -21.80
N SER A 427 -2.36 3.65 -22.26
CA SER A 427 -2.86 4.94 -21.75
C SER A 427 -3.17 4.91 -20.24
N ILE A 428 -3.72 3.80 -19.76
CA ILE A 428 -4.00 3.59 -18.34
C ILE A 428 -2.72 3.55 -17.51
N LEU A 429 -1.70 2.84 -17.99
CA LEU A 429 -0.41 2.71 -17.31
C LEU A 429 0.31 4.05 -17.23
N HIS A 430 0.36 4.81 -18.33
CA HIS A 430 0.92 6.15 -18.36
C HIS A 430 0.19 7.10 -17.41
N SER A 431 -1.15 7.06 -17.40
CA SER A 431 -1.97 7.84 -16.47
C SER A 431 -1.60 7.49 -15.03
N LYS A 432 -1.69 6.22 -14.63
CA LYS A 432 -1.42 5.78 -13.25
C LYS A 432 0.02 6.13 -12.82
N LEU A 433 1.01 5.98 -13.70
CA LEU A 433 2.39 6.38 -13.43
C LEU A 433 2.49 7.89 -13.14
N ALA A 434 1.86 8.74 -13.97
CA ALA A 434 1.84 10.19 -13.77
C ALA A 434 1.12 10.60 -12.48
N SER A 435 -0.01 9.95 -12.15
CA SER A 435 -0.74 10.20 -10.90
C SER A 435 0.09 9.83 -9.69
N LEU A 436 0.78 8.67 -9.71
CA LEU A 436 1.62 8.25 -8.60
C LEU A 436 2.88 9.11 -8.44
N LYS A 437 3.46 9.64 -9.53
CA LYS A 437 4.53 10.64 -9.46
C LYS A 437 4.08 11.93 -8.78
N THR A 438 2.91 12.43 -9.17
CA THR A 438 2.31 13.63 -8.57
C THR A 438 2.03 13.40 -7.08
N ARG A 439 1.49 12.24 -6.74
CA ARG A 439 1.28 11.83 -5.35
C ARG A 439 2.59 11.73 -4.56
N ALA A 440 3.63 11.11 -5.11
CA ALA A 440 4.92 11.01 -4.45
C ALA A 440 5.51 12.39 -4.12
N GLN A 441 5.35 13.36 -5.02
CA GLN A 441 5.75 14.76 -4.76
C GLN A 441 4.93 15.39 -3.62
N ALA A 442 3.62 15.18 -3.59
CA ALA A 442 2.77 15.66 -2.50
C ALA A 442 3.17 15.07 -1.14
N VAL A 443 3.44 13.76 -1.09
CA VAL A 443 3.91 13.07 0.13
C VAL A 443 5.29 13.59 0.55
N ALA A 444 6.20 13.83 -0.39
CA ALA A 444 7.51 14.42 -0.11
C ALA A 444 7.39 15.80 0.54
N LEU A 445 6.54 16.69 0.00
CA LEU A 445 6.31 18.01 0.58
C LEU A 445 5.73 17.95 1.99
N ARG A 446 4.82 16.99 2.26
CA ARG A 446 4.28 16.75 3.61
C ARG A 446 5.35 16.25 4.58
N LEU A 447 6.21 15.34 4.14
CA LEU A 447 7.35 14.86 4.93
C LEU A 447 8.31 16.01 5.25
N GLU A 448 8.65 16.84 4.26
CA GLU A 448 9.49 18.03 4.45
C GLU A 448 8.90 19.01 5.46
N ALA A 449 7.59 19.28 5.38
CA ALA A 449 6.89 20.13 6.32
C ALA A 449 6.90 19.54 7.75
N ALA A 450 6.71 18.23 7.89
CA ALA A 450 6.75 17.54 9.18
C ALA A 450 8.15 17.55 9.82
N VAL A 451 9.20 17.41 9.02
CA VAL A 451 10.60 17.53 9.47
C VAL A 451 10.92 18.95 9.95
N GLN A 452 10.35 19.97 9.30
CA GLN A 452 10.58 21.37 9.66
C GLN A 452 9.86 21.80 10.94
N ASN A 453 8.74 21.18 11.30
CA ASN A 453 7.94 21.50 12.50
C ASN A 453 7.66 20.26 13.38
N PRO A 454 8.64 19.76 14.16
CA PRO A 454 8.49 18.51 14.92
C PRO A 454 7.52 18.58 16.12
N SER A 455 6.97 19.76 16.45
CA SER A 455 6.34 20.04 17.76
C SER A 455 4.84 20.37 17.72
N GLU A 456 4.15 20.23 16.58
CA GLU A 456 2.74 20.66 16.46
C GLU A 456 1.75 19.56 16.05
N GLN A 457 2.07 18.28 16.32
CA GLN A 457 1.17 17.18 15.99
C GLN A 457 1.11 16.11 17.09
N VAL A 458 0.70 16.50 18.31
CA VAL A 458 0.01 15.58 19.24
C VAL A 458 -1.06 16.37 20.01
N GLU A 459 -2.32 15.97 19.81
CA GLU A 459 -3.56 16.38 20.49
C GLU A 459 -4.22 17.73 20.13
N SER A 460 -5.50 17.60 19.79
CA SER A 460 -6.50 18.64 19.56
C SER A 460 -6.64 19.64 20.72
N THR A 461 -7.11 20.86 20.38
CA THR A 461 -7.67 21.94 21.23
C THR A 461 -6.71 23.10 21.61
N GLU A 462 -7.16 24.32 21.28
CA GLU A 462 -6.80 25.67 21.81
C GLU A 462 -5.64 26.53 21.21
N LEU A 463 -6.09 27.69 20.66
CA LEU A 463 -5.55 29.06 20.61
C LEU A 463 -4.21 29.37 19.90
N ILE A 464 -4.20 30.15 18.81
CA ILE A 464 -4.38 31.62 18.59
C ILE A 464 -3.05 32.42 18.68
N ASP A 465 -2.91 33.32 17.68
CA ASP A 465 -1.97 34.44 17.49
C ASP A 465 -0.51 34.11 17.11
N ALA A 466 0.10 34.72 16.10
CA ALA A 466 -0.15 35.96 15.36
C ALA A 466 0.43 35.81 13.94
N LEU A 467 -0.11 36.41 12.87
CA LEU A 467 0.00 37.83 12.55
C LEU A 467 -0.91 38.13 11.35
N THR A 468 -1.88 39.01 11.58
CA THR A 468 -2.59 39.77 10.55
C THR A 468 -1.87 41.09 10.24
N THR A 469 -2.29 41.75 9.16
CA THR A 469 -1.93 43.07 8.59
C THR A 469 -0.65 43.10 7.73
N ALA A 470 -0.65 43.60 6.49
CA ALA A 470 -1.43 44.70 5.95
C ALA A 470 -1.80 44.59 4.45
N GLU A 471 -2.79 45.41 4.11
CA GLU A 471 -3.56 45.58 2.87
C GLU A 471 -2.79 46.18 1.68
N SER A 472 -3.29 45.81 0.49
CA SER A 472 -3.57 46.62 -0.71
C SER A 472 -2.98 48.04 -0.84
N SER A 473 -2.37 48.32 -2.01
CA SER A 473 -2.72 49.51 -2.82
C SER A 473 -2.15 49.43 -4.24
N SER A 474 -3.06 49.46 -5.20
CA SER A 474 -2.88 49.75 -6.63
C SER A 474 -2.51 51.21 -6.89
N THR A 475 -1.71 51.53 -7.92
CA THR A 475 -2.07 52.55 -8.94
C THR A 475 -1.16 52.53 -10.18
N SER A 476 -1.80 52.88 -11.29
CA SER A 476 -1.44 52.83 -12.73
C SER A 476 -0.46 53.88 -13.24
N VAL A 477 0.24 53.59 -14.37
CA VAL A 477 0.58 54.56 -15.45
C VAL A 477 0.49 53.87 -16.84
N LEU A 478 0.10 54.66 -17.85
CA LEU A 478 -0.41 54.34 -19.20
C LEU A 478 0.61 54.63 -20.35
N ILE A 479 0.49 53.87 -21.46
CA ILE A 479 0.81 54.17 -22.90
C ILE A 479 2.32 54.10 -23.29
N GLU A 480 2.84 53.50 -24.38
CA GLU A 480 2.36 53.10 -25.73
C GLU A 480 3.25 52.00 -26.36
N SER A 481 2.73 51.44 -27.45
CA SER A 481 3.20 50.39 -28.39
C SER A 481 4.69 50.25 -28.76
N VAL A 482 5.19 49.00 -28.84
CA VAL A 482 6.00 48.50 -29.98
C VAL A 482 5.78 47.00 -30.22
N THR A 483 5.47 46.69 -31.48
CA THR A 483 5.59 45.49 -32.31
C THR A 483 6.15 44.17 -31.74
N SER A 484 5.31 43.14 -31.87
CA SER A 484 5.54 41.68 -31.91
C SER A 484 6.97 41.16 -32.20
N THR A 485 7.48 40.39 -31.24
CA THR A 485 8.34 39.21 -31.45
C THR A 485 7.81 38.11 -30.53
N LEU A 486 7.55 36.92 -31.07
CA LEU A 486 7.09 35.74 -30.32
C LEU A 486 8.22 35.33 -29.35
N ILE A 487 8.10 35.75 -28.09
CA ILE A 487 8.91 35.31 -26.95
C ILE A 487 7.98 34.37 -26.18
N GLU A 488 8.43 33.16 -25.87
CA GLU A 488 7.77 32.36 -24.81
C GLU A 488 7.77 33.23 -23.55
N ASP A 489 6.61 33.77 -23.20
CA ASP A 489 6.42 34.56 -21.98
C ASP A 489 6.47 33.61 -20.78
N VAL A 490 7.70 33.20 -20.45
CA VAL A 490 7.99 32.49 -19.21
C VAL A 490 7.91 33.51 -18.09
N SER A 491 6.86 33.37 -17.28
CA SER A 491 6.62 34.16 -16.07
C SER A 491 7.90 34.28 -15.23
N PRO A 492 8.19 35.46 -14.67
CA PRO A 492 9.47 35.72 -14.02
C PRO A 492 9.69 34.83 -12.79
N LEU A 493 10.92 34.37 -12.61
CA LEU A 493 11.34 33.54 -11.49
C LEU A 493 11.40 34.38 -10.19
N ILE A 494 10.59 34.02 -9.19
CA ILE A 494 10.53 34.71 -7.88
C ILE A 494 11.58 34.15 -6.92
N SER A 495 11.67 32.83 -6.80
CA SER A 495 12.58 32.15 -5.87
C SER A 495 13.03 30.80 -6.42
N ILE A 496 14.09 30.26 -5.81
CA ILE A 496 14.49 28.87 -6.00
C ILE A 496 14.57 28.20 -4.64
N LYS A 497 14.34 26.89 -4.59
CA LYS A 497 14.51 26.06 -3.41
C LYS A 497 15.47 24.93 -3.71
N LEU A 498 16.57 24.86 -2.97
CA LEU A 498 17.54 23.78 -3.00
C LEU A 498 17.20 22.76 -1.91
N THR A 499 17.08 21.50 -2.31
CA THR A 499 16.91 20.37 -1.40
C THR A 499 18.04 19.36 -1.59
N ALA A 500 18.59 18.86 -0.48
CA ALA A 500 19.55 17.77 -0.42
C ALA A 500 19.00 16.72 0.56
N LEU A 501 18.59 15.57 0.05
CA LEU A 501 18.00 14.49 0.85
C LEU A 501 18.73 13.17 0.57
N PRO A 502 18.99 12.34 1.59
CA PRO A 502 18.72 12.57 3.02
C PRO A 502 19.60 13.66 3.65
N ASN A 503 19.08 14.32 4.70
CA ASN A 503 19.80 15.25 5.56
C ASN A 503 19.24 15.17 6.99
N PRO A 504 19.99 14.67 8.00
CA PRO A 504 21.40 14.28 7.94
C PRO A 504 21.63 13.01 7.11
N MET A 505 22.79 12.92 6.46
CA MET A 505 23.28 11.73 5.75
C MET A 505 24.42 11.04 6.52
N VAL A 506 24.87 9.87 6.06
CA VAL A 506 26.01 9.13 6.64
C VAL A 506 27.21 9.19 5.71
N ALA A 507 28.42 9.34 6.27
CA ALA A 507 29.67 9.37 5.50
C ALA A 507 29.81 8.14 4.58
N GLY A 508 30.12 8.37 3.30
CA GLY A 508 30.18 7.36 2.25
C GLY A 508 28.91 7.25 1.40
N GLN A 509 27.82 7.92 1.78
CA GLN A 509 26.60 8.02 0.97
C GLN A 509 26.70 9.12 -0.10
N VAL A 510 25.80 9.03 -1.07
CA VAL A 510 25.63 9.97 -2.17
C VAL A 510 24.24 10.57 -2.10
N VAL A 511 24.14 11.89 -2.31
CA VAL A 511 22.88 12.65 -2.32
C VAL A 511 22.76 13.35 -3.66
N ILE A 512 21.57 13.30 -4.26
CA ILE A 512 21.25 14.10 -5.44
C ILE A 512 20.55 15.38 -4.98
N LEU A 513 21.09 16.51 -5.42
CA LEU A 513 20.56 17.84 -5.19
C LEU A 513 19.43 18.12 -6.18
N ARG A 514 18.38 18.75 -5.69
CA ARG A 514 17.26 19.19 -6.53
C ARG A 514 16.99 20.67 -6.31
N VAL A 515 16.73 21.38 -7.41
CA VAL A 515 16.42 22.80 -7.39
C VAL A 515 15.09 23.04 -8.09
N ILE A 516 14.11 23.53 -7.33
CA ILE A 516 12.80 23.91 -7.86
C ILE A 516 12.71 25.43 -7.88
N GLY A 517 12.39 25.98 -9.04
CA GLY A 517 12.10 27.40 -9.20
C GLY A 517 10.61 27.68 -9.07
N HIS A 518 10.25 28.73 -8.35
CA HIS A 518 8.87 29.22 -8.23
C HIS A 518 8.71 30.53 -9.01
N ARG A 519 7.69 30.57 -9.88
CA ARG A 519 7.43 31.70 -10.77
C ARG A 519 6.28 32.57 -10.27
N ALA A 520 6.19 33.78 -10.81
CA ALA A 520 5.15 34.75 -10.46
C ALA A 520 3.73 34.34 -10.85
N ASP A 521 3.58 33.40 -11.79
CA ASP A 521 2.31 32.75 -12.12
C ASP A 521 1.94 31.59 -11.18
N GLY A 522 2.76 31.33 -10.16
CA GLY A 522 2.58 30.23 -9.21
C GLY A 522 3.08 28.89 -9.71
N SER A 523 3.56 28.78 -10.96
CA SER A 523 4.13 27.54 -11.47
C SER A 523 5.47 27.20 -10.81
N ALA A 524 5.72 25.91 -10.64
CA ALA A 524 7.00 25.38 -10.19
C ALA A 524 7.69 24.65 -11.35
N VAL A 525 8.99 24.87 -11.52
CA VAL A 525 9.79 24.27 -12.59
C VAL A 525 11.04 23.63 -12.02
N ASP A 526 11.40 22.45 -12.51
CA ASP A 526 12.65 21.81 -12.17
C ASP A 526 13.81 22.51 -12.87
N LEU A 527 14.62 23.22 -12.09
CA LEU A 527 15.78 23.97 -12.57
C LEU A 527 17.09 23.25 -12.27
N THR A 528 17.04 22.02 -11.74
CA THR A 528 18.23 21.22 -11.42
C THR A 528 19.22 21.14 -12.59
N PRO A 529 18.80 20.87 -13.84
CA PRO A 529 19.74 20.81 -14.98
C PRO A 529 20.36 22.16 -15.38
N ARG A 530 19.76 23.27 -14.93
CA ARG A 530 20.16 24.65 -15.25
C ARG A 530 20.81 25.38 -14.06
N THR A 531 21.05 24.67 -12.96
CA THR A 531 21.60 25.26 -11.74
C THR A 531 23.11 25.08 -11.69
N HIS A 532 23.82 26.15 -11.33
CA HIS A 532 25.21 26.07 -10.93
C HIS A 532 25.27 25.77 -9.42
N PHE A 533 25.91 24.66 -9.05
CA PHE A 533 26.08 24.27 -7.66
C PHE A 533 27.50 24.57 -7.16
N SER A 534 27.61 25.02 -5.92
CA SER A 534 28.89 25.19 -5.23
C SER A 534 28.86 24.57 -3.83
N LEU A 535 30.02 24.09 -3.39
CA LEU A 535 30.21 23.44 -2.10
C LEU A 535 31.12 24.29 -1.21
N LYS A 536 30.67 24.54 0.02
CA LYS A 536 31.49 25.09 1.10
C LYS A 536 31.65 24.05 2.20
N GLY A 537 32.89 23.62 2.44
CA GLY A 537 33.23 22.57 3.38
C GLY A 537 34.14 21.52 2.75
N ASN A 538 34.66 20.60 3.57
CA ASN A 538 35.62 19.57 3.15
C ASN A 538 35.19 18.14 3.50
N ALA A 539 33.92 17.95 3.87
CA ALA A 539 33.41 16.63 4.29
C ALA A 539 32.92 15.74 3.12
N GLY A 540 33.21 16.14 1.87
CA GLY A 540 32.84 15.42 0.66
C GLY A 540 33.21 16.18 -0.61
N SER A 541 32.72 15.70 -1.75
CA SER A 541 32.92 16.30 -3.08
C SER A 541 31.58 16.46 -3.81
N LEU A 542 31.50 17.48 -4.67
CA LEU A 542 30.32 17.79 -5.46
C LEU A 542 30.63 17.61 -6.95
N GLU A 543 29.80 16.84 -7.65
CA GLU A 543 29.89 16.59 -9.09
C GLU A 543 28.53 16.87 -9.74
N GLY A 544 28.39 18.04 -10.36
CA GLY A 544 27.11 18.51 -10.90
C GLY A 544 26.06 18.67 -9.79
N ALA A 545 24.92 17.99 -9.96
CA ALA A 545 23.86 17.94 -8.96
C ALA A 545 24.05 16.79 -7.94
N THR A 546 25.21 16.16 -7.86
CA THR A 546 25.43 14.99 -7.00
C THR A 546 26.52 15.27 -5.98
N TYR A 547 26.18 15.14 -4.70
CA TYR A 547 27.12 15.28 -3.59
C TYR A 547 27.54 13.90 -3.05
N HIS A 548 28.84 13.66 -2.96
CA HIS A 548 29.44 12.46 -2.39
C HIS A 548 30.05 12.79 -1.03
N SER A 549 29.49 12.24 0.04
CA SER A 549 30.07 12.42 1.38
C SER A 549 31.30 11.53 1.57
N ALA A 550 32.33 12.07 2.22
CA ALA A 550 33.59 11.37 2.47
C ALA A 550 33.86 11.14 3.96
N VAL A 551 33.62 12.16 4.80
CA VAL A 551 33.86 12.11 6.24
C VAL A 551 32.69 12.77 6.98
N ALA A 552 32.53 12.46 8.27
CA ALA A 552 31.54 13.13 9.09
C ALA A 552 31.87 14.62 9.27
N GLY A 553 30.83 15.43 9.41
CA GLY A 553 30.95 16.89 9.48
C GLY A 553 29.70 17.57 8.96
N SER A 554 29.83 18.83 8.58
CA SER A 554 28.76 19.60 7.96
C SER A 554 29.31 20.31 6.73
N VAL A 555 28.52 20.36 5.66
CA VAL A 555 28.81 21.17 4.48
C VAL A 555 27.66 22.09 4.15
N THR A 556 27.94 23.20 3.51
CA THR A 556 26.93 24.07 2.93
C THR A 556 26.95 23.91 1.42
N LEU A 557 25.81 23.52 0.86
CA LEU A 557 25.58 23.43 -0.57
C LEU A 557 24.81 24.66 -1.01
N GLU A 558 25.29 25.31 -2.06
CA GLU A 558 24.68 26.53 -2.59
C GLU A 558 24.28 26.28 -4.05
N ALA A 559 23.07 26.68 -4.41
CA ALA A 559 22.53 26.63 -5.76
C ALA A 559 22.39 28.05 -6.29
N THR A 560 22.86 28.29 -7.51
CA THR A 560 22.70 29.56 -8.23
C THR A 560 22.04 29.32 -9.57
N VAL A 561 20.92 29.99 -9.83
CA VAL A 561 20.22 29.97 -11.12
C VAL A 561 20.23 31.38 -11.72
N SER A 562 20.54 31.49 -13.01
CA SER A 562 20.46 32.74 -13.77
C SER A 562 19.49 32.55 -14.94
N GLU A 563 18.37 33.28 -14.93
CA GLU A 563 17.35 33.24 -15.98
C GLU A 563 16.89 34.68 -16.28
N GLN A 564 16.82 35.07 -17.55
CA GLN A 564 16.39 36.42 -18.00
C GLN A 564 17.13 37.60 -17.31
N GLY A 565 18.39 37.41 -16.91
CA GLY A 565 19.19 38.43 -16.23
C GLY A 565 18.93 38.56 -14.72
N LEU A 566 18.01 37.77 -14.16
CA LEU A 566 17.81 37.62 -12.72
C LEU A 566 18.65 36.46 -12.20
N VAL A 567 19.37 36.70 -11.11
CA VAL A 567 20.14 35.67 -10.38
C VAL A 567 19.42 35.35 -9.08
N LYS A 568 19.14 34.07 -8.86
CA LYS A 568 18.54 33.55 -7.62
C LYS A 568 19.49 32.53 -7.00
N THR A 569 19.57 32.56 -5.67
CA THR A 569 20.42 31.66 -4.89
C THR A 569 19.64 31.07 -3.73
N ASP A 570 19.91 29.82 -3.40
CA ASP A 570 19.46 29.17 -2.16
C ASP A 570 20.58 28.28 -1.62
N SER A 571 20.55 28.00 -0.32
CA SER A 571 21.55 27.16 0.33
C SER A 571 20.94 26.18 1.32
N VAL A 572 21.59 25.03 1.46
CA VAL A 572 21.21 24.00 2.43
C VAL A 572 22.45 23.54 3.18
N ILE A 573 22.32 23.40 4.50
CA ILE A 573 23.34 22.80 5.35
C ILE A 573 23.07 21.30 5.40
N LEU A 574 24.03 20.51 4.93
CA LEU A 574 23.95 19.05 4.93
C LEU A 574 24.82 18.50 6.06
N GLU A 575 24.17 17.88 7.03
CA GLU A 575 24.83 17.21 8.16
C GLU A 575 25.25 15.79 7.77
N ILE A 576 26.48 15.40 8.08
CA ILE A 576 27.07 14.10 7.74
C ILE A 576 27.49 13.41 9.03
N LYS A 577 26.82 12.31 9.36
CA LYS A 577 27.09 11.47 10.52
C LYS A 577 28.19 10.45 10.20
N GLU A 578 28.90 10.01 11.23
CA GLU A 578 29.85 8.91 11.09
C GLU A 578 29.13 7.61 10.73
N ALA A 579 29.76 6.81 9.86
CA ALA A 579 29.28 5.46 9.56
C ALA A 579 29.38 4.56 10.81
N VAL A 580 28.28 3.87 11.11
CA VAL A 580 28.19 2.94 12.24
C VAL A 580 28.96 1.67 11.89
N LYS A 581 29.98 1.33 12.67
CA LYS A 581 30.86 0.18 12.41
C LYS A 581 30.60 -0.96 13.39
N LEU A 582 30.67 -2.20 12.91
CA LEU A 582 30.63 -3.39 13.77
C LEU A 582 31.90 -3.48 14.63
N VAL A 583 31.75 -3.34 15.94
CA VAL A 583 32.85 -3.35 16.91
C VAL A 583 33.13 -4.76 17.40
N GLY A 584 32.09 -5.53 17.70
CA GLY A 584 32.21 -6.89 18.21
C GLY A 584 30.91 -7.67 18.19
N ILE A 585 30.98 -8.94 18.55
CA ILE A 585 29.83 -9.79 18.79
C ILE A 585 30.02 -10.53 20.12
N GLU A 586 28.93 -10.97 20.74
CA GLU A 586 28.93 -11.67 22.02
C GLU A 586 27.93 -12.83 21.97
N ILE A 587 28.30 -14.00 22.49
CA ILE A 587 27.42 -15.18 22.61
C ILE A 587 26.93 -15.26 24.05
N MET A 588 25.61 -15.27 24.23
CA MET A 588 24.94 -15.41 25.52
C MET A 588 24.14 -16.72 25.56
N PRO A 589 24.51 -17.70 26.40
CA PRO A 589 23.75 -18.93 26.57
C PRO A 589 22.51 -18.68 27.45
N GLN A 590 21.36 -19.23 27.04
CA GLN A 590 20.11 -19.21 27.80
C GLN A 590 20.02 -20.45 28.69
N GLY A 591 21.01 -20.61 29.57
CA GLY A 591 21.15 -21.77 30.44
C GLY A 591 22.57 -21.98 30.95
N ARG A 592 22.81 -23.10 31.61
CA ARG A 592 24.14 -23.49 32.08
C ARG A 592 24.98 -23.99 30.90
N THR A 593 26.29 -23.73 30.95
CA THR A 593 27.25 -24.25 29.97
C THR A 593 27.79 -25.63 30.35
N THR A 594 27.50 -26.11 31.56
CA THR A 594 27.69 -27.52 31.95
C THR A 594 26.38 -28.26 31.79
N VAL A 595 26.34 -29.23 30.87
CA VAL A 595 25.10 -29.93 30.48
C VAL A 595 25.30 -31.43 30.36
N GLU A 596 24.24 -32.20 30.57
CA GLU A 596 24.25 -33.64 30.35
C GLU A 596 24.19 -33.96 28.85
N ALA A 597 24.80 -35.07 28.44
CA ALA A 597 24.71 -35.57 27.07
C ALA A 597 23.23 -35.70 26.62
N GLY A 598 22.93 -35.21 25.42
CA GLY A 598 21.56 -35.11 24.87
C GLY A 598 20.83 -33.79 25.14
N SER A 599 21.39 -32.89 25.96
CA SER A 599 20.79 -31.58 26.26
C SER A 599 20.90 -30.60 25.09
N GLN A 600 19.95 -29.66 25.04
CA GLN A 600 19.98 -28.51 24.13
C GLN A 600 19.99 -27.21 24.92
N VAL A 601 20.85 -26.26 24.52
CA VAL A 601 20.96 -24.94 25.15
C VAL A 601 20.76 -23.86 24.09
N PRO A 602 19.71 -23.03 24.19
CA PRO A 602 19.55 -21.89 23.29
C PRO A 602 20.67 -20.87 23.51
N LEU A 603 21.11 -20.25 22.41
CA LEU A 603 22.16 -19.25 22.33
C LEU A 603 21.59 -17.98 21.71
N THR A 604 21.96 -16.83 22.23
CA THR A 604 21.68 -15.53 21.62
C THR A 604 23.01 -14.87 21.24
N VAL A 605 23.13 -14.41 19.99
CA VAL A 605 24.32 -13.66 19.57
C VAL A 605 23.95 -12.20 19.37
N THR A 606 24.69 -11.31 20.03
CA THR A 606 24.47 -9.87 19.98
C THR A 606 25.66 -9.18 19.34
N ALA A 607 25.43 -8.44 18.26
CA ALA A 607 26.39 -7.51 17.68
C ALA A 607 26.41 -6.20 18.48
N ARG A 608 27.60 -5.62 18.63
CA ARG A 608 27.84 -4.31 19.24
C ARG A 608 28.46 -3.37 18.20
N TYR A 609 27.97 -2.14 18.16
CA TYR A 609 28.35 -1.15 17.16
C TYR A 609 29.07 0.06 17.76
N SER A 610 29.75 0.85 16.92
CA SER A 610 30.56 2.01 17.32
C SER A 610 29.75 3.14 17.97
N ASN A 611 28.44 3.19 17.72
CA ASN A 611 27.50 4.12 18.33
C ASN A 611 26.89 3.60 19.65
N ASN A 612 27.50 2.57 20.25
CA ASN A 612 27.02 1.85 21.44
C ASN A 612 25.68 1.10 21.27
N GLN A 613 25.10 1.06 20.07
CA GLN A 613 23.92 0.23 19.82
C GLN A 613 24.29 -1.26 19.76
N SER A 614 23.28 -2.10 19.94
CA SER A 614 23.41 -3.55 19.88
C SER A 614 22.26 -4.16 19.08
N LYS A 615 22.52 -5.28 18.38
CA LYS A 615 21.53 -5.98 17.55
C LYS A 615 21.64 -7.48 17.73
N ILE A 616 20.51 -8.16 17.88
CA ILE A 616 20.48 -9.63 17.91
C ILE A 616 20.68 -10.15 16.49
N ILE A 617 21.69 -11.01 16.30
CA ILE A 617 22.14 -11.53 15.00
C ILE A 617 22.25 -13.05 14.98
N THR A 618 21.62 -13.74 15.93
CA THR A 618 21.69 -15.21 16.12
C THR A 618 21.49 -16.01 14.83
N ASP A 619 20.56 -15.58 13.96
CA ASP A 619 20.23 -16.28 12.70
C ASP A 619 21.14 -15.92 11.52
N LYS A 620 22.04 -14.94 11.71
CA LYS A 620 22.95 -14.43 10.68
C LYS A 620 24.40 -14.88 10.87
N VAL A 621 24.71 -15.55 11.97
CA VAL A 621 26.07 -16.01 12.25
C VAL A 621 26.35 -17.37 11.66
N THR A 622 27.61 -17.58 11.28
CA THR A 622 28.13 -18.92 10.95
C THR A 622 28.65 -19.57 12.22
N TRP A 623 28.15 -20.76 12.53
CA TRP A 623 28.54 -21.53 13.72
C TRP A 623 29.65 -22.53 13.37
N SER A 624 30.61 -22.70 14.29
CA SER A 624 31.57 -23.81 14.27
C SER A 624 31.79 -24.35 15.67
N THR A 625 32.18 -25.62 15.78
CA THR A 625 32.52 -26.27 17.05
C THR A 625 33.90 -26.89 16.98
N SER A 626 34.64 -26.86 18.10
CA SER A 626 36.00 -27.40 18.19
C SER A 626 36.04 -28.93 18.07
N ASP A 627 35.00 -29.62 18.54
CA ASP A 627 34.84 -31.07 18.40
C ASP A 627 33.38 -31.42 18.05
N LYS A 628 33.17 -31.86 16.81
CA LYS A 628 31.86 -32.26 16.29
C LYS A 628 31.35 -33.57 16.90
N ASN A 629 32.18 -34.35 17.58
CA ASN A 629 31.79 -35.58 18.27
C ASN A 629 31.19 -35.32 19.66
N ILE A 630 31.47 -34.16 20.26
CA ILE A 630 30.93 -33.77 21.58
C ILE A 630 29.61 -33.02 21.45
N GLY A 631 29.52 -32.08 20.51
CA GLY A 631 28.30 -31.32 20.25
C GLY A 631 28.38 -30.47 18.99
N SER A 632 27.23 -29.93 18.57
CA SER A 632 27.15 -28.98 17.46
C SER A 632 26.29 -27.77 17.82
N ALA A 633 26.61 -26.63 17.22
CA ALA A 633 25.79 -25.43 17.32
C ALA A 633 25.24 -25.08 15.93
N ALA A 634 23.94 -24.86 15.83
CA ALA A 634 23.27 -24.42 14.63
C ALA A 634 21.96 -23.72 15.00
N ASN A 635 21.51 -22.76 14.19
CA ASN A 635 20.23 -22.05 14.37
C ASN A 635 20.03 -21.50 15.80
N GLY A 636 21.09 -20.98 16.42
CA GLY A 636 21.01 -20.42 17.77
C GLY A 636 20.81 -21.45 18.87
N VAL A 637 21.14 -22.73 18.66
CA VAL A 637 21.05 -23.76 19.69
C VAL A 637 22.33 -24.60 19.69
N PHE A 638 22.93 -24.78 20.86
CA PHE A 638 23.94 -25.80 21.08
C PHE A 638 23.27 -27.12 21.46
N THR A 639 23.63 -28.20 20.77
CA THR A 639 23.16 -29.56 21.03
C THR A 639 24.34 -30.43 21.46
N ALA A 640 24.29 -30.96 22.69
CA ALA A 640 25.23 -31.95 23.18
C ALA A 640 24.84 -33.34 22.65
N TRP A 641 25.78 -34.07 22.05
CA TRP A 641 25.50 -35.40 21.53
C TRP A 641 25.36 -36.43 22.65
N ILE A 642 24.55 -37.46 22.43
CA ILE A 642 24.25 -38.52 23.43
C ILE A 642 25.52 -39.27 23.85
N VAL A 643 26.50 -39.40 22.94
CA VAL A 643 27.80 -40.07 23.19
C VAL A 643 28.95 -39.08 23.41
N GLY A 644 28.66 -37.78 23.43
CA GLY A 644 29.67 -36.72 23.59
C GLY A 644 30.02 -36.51 25.06
N GLN A 645 31.31 -36.47 25.39
CA GLN A 645 31.79 -36.12 26.73
C GLN A 645 33.04 -35.26 26.62
N GLY A 646 33.14 -34.24 27.47
CA GLY A 646 34.29 -33.33 27.54
C GLY A 646 33.93 -31.89 27.20
N GLU A 647 34.96 -31.07 27.04
CA GLU A 647 34.82 -29.65 26.72
C GLU A 647 34.73 -29.42 25.21
N VAL A 648 33.79 -28.58 24.77
CA VAL A 648 33.64 -28.15 23.37
C VAL A 648 33.48 -26.64 23.29
N ILE A 649 34.24 -26.01 22.40
CA ILE A 649 34.18 -24.57 22.14
C ILE A 649 33.26 -24.34 20.96
N VAL A 650 32.22 -23.54 21.17
CA VAL A 650 31.31 -23.05 20.13
C VAL A 650 31.75 -21.67 19.70
N THR A 651 31.96 -21.46 18.40
CA THR A 651 32.35 -20.17 17.82
C THR A 651 31.28 -19.67 16.86
N ALA A 652 30.86 -18.41 17.03
CA ALA A 652 30.02 -17.69 16.08
C ALA A 652 30.88 -16.70 15.30
N ALA A 653 30.62 -16.57 14.00
CA ALA A 653 31.24 -15.58 13.12
C ALA A 653 30.16 -14.76 12.39
N TYR A 654 30.30 -13.44 12.38
CA TYR A 654 29.39 -12.52 11.68
C TYR A 654 30.19 -11.55 10.81
N THR A 655 29.73 -11.35 9.58
CA THR A 655 30.33 -10.41 8.64
C THR A 655 29.26 -9.39 8.22
N GLU A 656 29.57 -8.10 8.41
CA GLU A 656 28.73 -6.98 8.00
C GLU A 656 29.64 -5.92 7.37
N GLU A 657 29.29 -5.46 6.16
CA GLU A 657 30.05 -4.46 5.40
C GLU A 657 31.56 -4.78 5.27
N GLY A 658 31.88 -6.08 5.11
CA GLY A 658 33.26 -6.56 4.96
C GLY A 658 34.05 -6.72 6.27
N ALA A 659 33.50 -6.27 7.41
CA ALA A 659 34.09 -6.49 8.72
C ALA A 659 33.59 -7.80 9.33
N THR A 660 34.51 -8.74 9.61
CA THR A 660 34.18 -10.02 10.27
C THR A 660 34.57 -9.99 11.74
N LYS A 661 33.63 -10.34 12.63
CA LYS A 661 33.86 -10.50 14.06
C LYS A 661 33.49 -11.91 14.51
N THR A 662 34.22 -12.41 15.49
CA THR A 662 34.00 -13.74 16.08
C THR A 662 33.83 -13.64 17.59
N ALA A 663 33.05 -14.56 18.16
CA ALA A 663 32.97 -14.80 19.60
C ALA A 663 32.93 -16.31 19.84
N SER A 664 33.45 -16.72 21.00
CA SER A 664 33.52 -18.13 21.37
C SER A 664 33.04 -18.33 22.80
N ILE A 665 32.41 -19.47 23.06
CA ILE A 665 31.96 -19.90 24.38
C ILE A 665 32.24 -21.40 24.58
N ALA A 666 32.65 -21.80 25.78
CA ALA A 666 32.92 -23.19 26.13
C ALA A 666 31.69 -23.86 26.77
N PHE A 667 31.42 -25.09 26.36
CA PHE A 667 30.44 -26.00 26.98
C PHE A 667 31.16 -27.23 27.53
N ILE A 668 30.73 -27.71 28.70
CA ILE A 668 31.21 -28.96 29.31
C ILE A 668 30.07 -29.97 29.26
N VAL A 669 30.24 -31.05 28.50
CA VAL A 669 29.25 -32.13 28.38
C VAL A 669 29.63 -33.27 29.34
N THR A 670 28.73 -33.55 30.30
CA THR A 670 28.88 -34.66 31.25
C THR A 670 28.16 -35.91 30.75
N GLY A 671 28.73 -37.09 31.00
CA GLY A 671 28.09 -38.36 30.68
C GLY A 671 26.74 -38.52 31.39
N GLN A 672 25.83 -39.33 30.83
CA GLN A 672 24.51 -39.55 31.43
C GLN A 672 24.64 -40.19 32.82
N SER A 673 24.07 -39.53 33.83
CA SER A 673 23.81 -40.15 35.12
C SER A 673 22.82 -41.29 34.90
N ARG A 674 23.24 -42.52 35.22
CA ARG A 674 22.36 -43.70 35.19
C ARG A 674 21.25 -43.61 36.23
#